data_AF-A0AAD4MUZ5-F1
#
_entry.id   AF-A0AAD4MUZ5-F1
#
_cell.length_a   1.000
_cell.length_b   1.000
_cell.length_c   1.000
_cell.angle_alpha   90.00
_cell.angle_beta   90.00
_cell.angle_gamma   90.00
#
_symmetry.space_group_name_H-M   'P 1'
#
loop_
_entity.id
_entity.type
_entity.pdbx_description
1 polymer ?
#
loop_
_entity_poly.entity_id
_entity_poly.type
_entity_poly.pdbx_seq_one_letter_code
_entity_poly.pdbx_strand_id
1 'polypeptide(L)'
;MLQSRALNVAIVGEGVIGISTALAIKEALPSIKLTIISDRNFEDITSYGPPGIWCPHYDNEKNRKWEKASFDKLAKIEKEHSPEETGVKLISGYLQSDDKETIETEERYVKNTAYNFHVLTDREIKFLFPNLPKYACHYTTYAAEGRRYVPWMKRQLQKFNGVQFRRQKLTSLRDIIDKNDETFDVIINCAGIDGGKLAGDDNSCYPIRGVVFEVRIPWHRHFIFHKSVSVISGVENRCSTYSLPLVDSILLGGFFQENRWDLEVTNEDREDIWRRVLEVHPSFKNKVISEWCGLRPGRPNVRLEKSSLTSESGRVCHVIHNYGHGGNGFTLGWGCAQDVVAMINQILENVFRSKANLKLYTLDGIAWYGPHSNATRHADVPVRIDKQRRWAHTHGYKPLKFFSVSSFIWPEMLSRELFSLCAIIATFGKFVKAPKEILFCPNGALVTLGRNIQQQSSDGNFVKETSADEQIIKIEGKGTFTTKERLSDYGIKMWEFVGNAYEVYKMYGTFDGQMKIHHQIVSRHDQTITDIKEVLEGKRRGLALSLGGCGFVNPYYFGVLKCLRDHGQFLRSKITRYAGTSAGSLMATLEVVAPHKLNIALQKMYDMADTLNPVEPGSGLVRGLITHVLKAKHYFGAFSSGFSLKNELEVILDTVFADLRKLTPEQFRELDWNKTKKLYVSTSKYVDLCLQNVMLNQFSTYEDLKTALLASCHIPFFSKGLAISREDGYYVDGGFTFNLPEFSDMTTLTVSTFSGSAMIAPKWPLASQRNKDEILTEFKSSSTKIGLGKQQISLHWYNLSAASSAIHPPSSMGLKKDYYDRGYEDMKEFLEENAFNDECELIQKLARTEGFKFLPMEDEVSAKEN
;
A
#
# COMPACT_ATOMS: atom_id res chain seq x y z
N MET A 1 26.43 18.11 -8.12
CA MET A 1 26.66 16.87 -8.88
C MET A 1 27.27 15.82 -7.96
N LEU A 2 26.49 14.83 -7.53
CA LEU A 2 26.99 13.55 -7.03
C LEU A 2 26.23 12.52 -7.84
N GLN A 3 26.85 11.92 -8.86
CA GLN A 3 26.29 10.75 -9.52
C GLN A 3 26.09 9.69 -8.44
N SER A 4 24.84 9.37 -8.10
CA SER A 4 24.55 8.25 -7.21
C SER A 4 25.06 7.00 -7.90
N ARG A 5 26.14 6.41 -7.37
CA ARG A 5 26.67 5.14 -7.86
C ARG A 5 25.52 4.14 -7.87
N ALA A 6 25.22 3.57 -9.03
CA ALA A 6 24.22 2.52 -9.19
C ALA A 6 24.58 1.34 -8.26
N LEU A 7 23.57 0.79 -7.57
CA LEU A 7 23.74 -0.38 -6.70
C LEU A 7 24.25 -1.56 -7.54
N ASN A 8 25.33 -2.20 -7.08
CA ASN A 8 25.91 -3.37 -7.71
C ASN A 8 25.40 -4.63 -7.02
N VAL A 9 24.71 -5.48 -7.76
CA VAL A 9 24.05 -6.68 -7.22
C VAL A 9 24.57 -7.93 -7.91
N ALA A 10 25.05 -8.90 -7.12
CA ALA A 10 25.43 -10.22 -7.61
C ALA A 10 24.29 -11.21 -7.37
N ILE A 11 23.96 -12.04 -8.37
CA ILE A 11 23.00 -13.14 -8.23
C ILE A 11 23.74 -14.45 -8.46
N VAL A 12 23.72 -15.35 -7.49
CA VAL A 12 24.37 -16.66 -7.59
C VAL A 12 23.37 -17.69 -8.06
N GLY A 13 23.54 -18.19 -9.28
CA GLY A 13 22.69 -19.20 -9.91
C GLY A 13 21.91 -18.65 -11.10
N GLU A 14 21.94 -19.39 -12.22
CA GLU A 14 21.20 -19.06 -13.45
C GLU A 14 19.99 -19.98 -13.72
N GLY A 15 19.52 -20.67 -12.68
CA GLY A 15 18.28 -21.44 -12.73
C GLY A 15 17.02 -20.56 -12.74
N VAL A 16 15.85 -21.19 -12.76
CA VAL A 16 14.56 -20.48 -12.82
C VAL A 16 14.42 -19.42 -11.72
N ILE A 17 14.91 -19.71 -10.52
CA ILE A 17 14.87 -18.78 -9.38
C ILE A 17 15.77 -17.56 -9.60
N GLY A 18 17.03 -17.78 -10.00
CA GLY A 18 17.99 -16.71 -10.22
C GLY A 18 17.59 -15.80 -11.38
N ILE A 19 17.14 -16.38 -12.49
CA ILE A 19 16.71 -15.63 -13.67
C ILE A 19 15.38 -14.91 -13.45
N SER A 20 14.40 -15.53 -12.76
CA SER A 20 13.16 -14.84 -12.37
C SER A 20 13.46 -13.66 -11.45
N THR A 21 14.38 -13.85 -10.49
CA THR A 21 14.83 -12.80 -9.57
C THR A 21 15.51 -11.66 -10.31
N ALA A 22 16.45 -11.96 -11.20
CA ALA A 22 17.13 -10.96 -12.02
C ALA A 22 16.12 -10.16 -12.86
N LEU A 23 15.16 -10.83 -13.51
CA LEU A 23 14.18 -10.19 -14.38
C LEU A 23 13.22 -9.31 -13.59
N ALA A 24 12.71 -9.79 -12.45
CA ALA A 24 11.87 -8.99 -11.56
C ALA A 24 12.60 -7.73 -11.05
N ILE A 25 13.90 -7.86 -10.72
CA ILE A 25 14.72 -6.71 -10.34
C ILE A 25 14.85 -5.71 -11.49
N LYS A 26 15.08 -6.15 -12.73
CA LYS A 26 15.20 -5.23 -13.87
C LYS A 26 13.87 -4.60 -14.28
N GLU A 27 12.77 -5.33 -14.19
CA GLU A 27 11.43 -4.79 -14.44
C GLU A 27 11.07 -3.69 -13.41
N ALA A 28 11.46 -3.86 -12.15
CA ALA A 28 11.14 -2.91 -11.08
C ALA A 28 12.18 -1.79 -10.90
N LEU A 29 13.47 -2.10 -11.08
CA LEU A 29 14.62 -1.25 -10.76
C LEU A 29 15.65 -1.27 -11.92
N PRO A 30 15.36 -0.62 -13.06
CA PRO A 30 16.19 -0.73 -14.28
C PRO A 30 17.63 -0.23 -14.11
N SER A 31 17.87 0.68 -13.17
CA SER A 31 19.17 1.33 -12.93
C SER A 31 20.19 0.46 -12.16
N ILE A 32 19.77 -0.63 -11.52
CA ILE A 32 20.66 -1.53 -10.76
C ILE A 32 21.61 -2.26 -11.72
N LYS A 33 22.89 -2.36 -11.38
CA LYS A 33 23.83 -3.21 -12.13
C LYS A 33 23.75 -4.64 -11.61
N LEU A 34 23.54 -5.60 -12.50
CA LEU A 34 23.40 -7.01 -12.17
C LEU A 34 24.53 -7.84 -12.76
N THR A 35 25.14 -8.67 -11.92
CA THR A 35 26.08 -9.72 -12.34
C THR A 35 25.52 -11.07 -11.91
N ILE A 36 25.10 -11.90 -12.85
CA ILE A 36 24.61 -13.26 -12.61
C ILE A 36 25.80 -14.22 -12.71
N ILE A 37 26.09 -14.90 -11.62
CA ILE A 37 27.24 -15.78 -11.44
C ILE A 37 26.76 -17.24 -11.40
N SER A 38 27.33 -18.09 -12.26
CA SER A 38 27.02 -19.53 -12.30
C SER A 38 28.28 -20.33 -12.60
N ASP A 39 28.41 -21.54 -12.08
CA ASP A 39 29.54 -22.43 -12.30
C ASP A 39 29.30 -23.49 -13.39
N ARG A 40 28.04 -23.68 -13.81
CA ARG A 40 27.60 -24.76 -14.73
C ARG A 40 26.80 -24.22 -15.90
N ASN A 41 26.80 -24.93 -17.02
CA ASN A 41 25.92 -24.59 -18.14
C ASN A 41 24.45 -24.82 -17.78
N PHE A 42 23.56 -24.19 -18.53
CA PHE A 42 22.13 -24.24 -18.21
C PHE A 42 21.59 -25.67 -18.33
N GLU A 43 22.10 -26.44 -19.28
CA GLU A 43 21.76 -27.83 -19.57
C GLU A 43 22.10 -28.78 -18.41
N ASP A 44 23.10 -28.41 -17.60
CA ASP A 44 23.62 -29.21 -16.48
C ASP A 44 22.96 -28.88 -15.13
N ILE A 45 22.01 -27.94 -15.10
CA ILE A 45 21.34 -27.55 -13.85
C ILE A 45 19.89 -28.04 -13.80
N THR A 46 19.38 -28.21 -12.58
CA THR A 46 18.04 -28.75 -12.30
C THR A 46 16.92 -28.00 -13.02
N SER A 47 17.07 -26.73 -13.36
CA SER A 47 16.02 -25.96 -14.05
C SER A 47 15.85 -26.32 -15.54
N TYR A 48 16.75 -27.09 -16.14
CA TYR A 48 16.67 -27.49 -17.54
C TYR A 48 15.58 -28.53 -17.81
N GLY A 49 15.55 -29.59 -17.00
CA GLY A 49 14.71 -30.77 -17.23
C GLY A 49 13.21 -30.64 -16.90
N PRO A 50 12.79 -29.92 -15.85
CA PRO A 50 11.40 -29.91 -15.44
C PRO A 50 10.45 -29.31 -16.48
N PRO A 51 9.24 -29.88 -16.63
CA PRO A 51 8.16 -29.29 -17.42
C PRO A 51 7.54 -28.04 -16.78
N GLY A 52 7.84 -27.80 -15.48
CA GLY A 52 7.47 -26.60 -14.75
C GLY A 52 5.96 -26.34 -14.67
N ILE A 53 5.15 -27.39 -14.52
CA ILE A 53 3.71 -27.23 -14.29
C ILE A 53 3.44 -26.57 -12.94
N TRP A 54 2.54 -25.60 -12.94
CA TRP A 54 2.05 -24.98 -11.71
C TRP A 54 1.12 -25.99 -11.02
N CYS A 55 1.67 -26.63 -10.00
CA CYS A 55 1.01 -27.55 -9.09
C CYS A 55 1.60 -27.31 -7.70
N PRO A 56 0.86 -26.73 -6.75
CA PRO A 56 1.32 -26.52 -5.39
C PRO A 56 1.60 -27.86 -4.68
N HIS A 57 2.88 -28.21 -4.48
CA HIS A 57 3.25 -29.53 -3.94
C HIS A 57 3.34 -29.63 -2.40
N TYR A 58 2.99 -28.60 -1.63
CA TYR A 58 3.05 -28.66 -0.15
C TYR A 58 1.91 -27.89 0.52
N ASP A 59 1.38 -28.45 1.62
CA ASP A 59 0.51 -27.78 2.57
C ASP A 59 1.31 -26.70 3.33
N ASN A 60 1.58 -25.58 2.66
CA ASN A 60 2.24 -24.45 3.27
C ASN A 60 1.55 -23.17 2.86
N GLU A 61 0.61 -22.72 3.69
CA GLU A 61 -0.12 -21.47 3.47
C GLU A 61 0.80 -20.25 3.24
N LYS A 62 2.05 -20.29 3.74
CA LYS A 62 3.02 -19.19 3.53
C LYS A 62 3.43 -19.04 2.07
N ASN A 63 3.34 -20.12 1.27
CA ASN A 63 3.72 -20.12 -0.14
C ASN A 63 2.58 -19.61 -1.04
N ARG A 64 1.34 -19.55 -0.57
CA ARG A 64 0.13 -19.21 -1.37
C ARG A 64 0.29 -17.91 -2.13
N LYS A 65 0.87 -16.90 -1.49
CA LYS A 65 1.13 -15.60 -2.13
C LYS A 65 2.10 -15.74 -3.31
N TRP A 66 3.13 -16.58 -3.17
CA TRP A 66 4.13 -16.79 -4.22
C TRP A 66 3.58 -17.66 -5.35
N GLU A 67 2.77 -18.65 -5.01
CA GLU A 67 2.05 -19.50 -5.97
C GLU A 67 1.14 -18.65 -6.85
N LYS A 68 0.30 -17.81 -6.24
CA LYS A 68 -0.63 -16.94 -6.96
C LYS A 68 0.09 -15.93 -7.85
N ALA A 69 1.12 -15.26 -7.32
CA ALA A 69 1.90 -14.30 -8.10
C ALA A 69 2.60 -14.94 -9.31
N SER A 70 3.09 -16.18 -9.16
CA SER A 70 3.70 -16.91 -10.26
C SER A 70 2.66 -17.36 -11.28
N PHE A 71 1.49 -17.83 -10.84
CA PHE A 71 0.37 -18.14 -11.71
C PHE A 71 -0.04 -16.94 -12.57
N ASP A 72 -0.15 -15.75 -11.96
CA ASP A 72 -0.53 -14.52 -12.66
C ASP A 72 0.53 -14.09 -13.67
N LYS A 73 1.82 -14.27 -13.37
CA LYS A 73 2.90 -14.00 -14.34
C LYS A 73 2.85 -14.99 -15.51
N LEU A 74 2.65 -16.28 -15.27
CA LEU A 74 2.50 -17.27 -16.33
C LEU A 74 1.28 -16.97 -17.21
N ALA A 75 0.15 -16.60 -16.60
CA ALA A 75 -1.05 -16.17 -17.32
C ALA A 75 -0.82 -14.94 -18.19
N LYS A 76 0.00 -13.99 -17.72
CA LYS A 76 0.38 -12.82 -18.52
C LYS A 76 1.24 -13.22 -19.71
N ILE A 77 2.26 -14.05 -19.49
CA ILE A 77 3.19 -14.47 -20.56
C ILE A 77 2.47 -15.28 -21.63
N GLU A 78 1.60 -16.21 -21.23
CA GLU A 78 0.82 -17.05 -22.15
C GLU A 78 -0.11 -16.22 -23.04
N LYS A 79 -0.67 -15.12 -22.52
CA LYS A 79 -1.49 -14.18 -23.30
C LYS A 79 -0.69 -13.33 -24.28
N GLU A 80 0.54 -13.00 -23.92
CA GLU A 80 1.38 -12.06 -24.66
C GLU A 80 2.31 -12.74 -25.67
N HIS A 81 2.60 -14.03 -25.49
CA HIS A 81 3.60 -14.77 -26.27
C HIS A 81 3.16 -16.19 -26.57
N SER A 82 3.67 -16.75 -27.68
CA SER A 82 3.35 -18.13 -28.05
C SER A 82 4.10 -19.15 -27.18
N PRO A 83 3.55 -20.36 -26.99
CA PRO A 83 4.24 -21.46 -26.32
C PRO A 83 5.55 -21.88 -26.99
N GLU A 84 5.67 -21.75 -28.31
CA GLU A 84 6.91 -22.04 -29.04
C GLU A 84 8.02 -21.03 -28.65
N GLU A 85 7.67 -19.78 -28.36
CA GLU A 85 8.65 -18.78 -27.94
C GLU A 85 9.09 -18.96 -26.49
N THR A 86 8.14 -19.26 -25.60
CA THR A 86 8.32 -19.15 -24.14
C THR A 86 8.31 -20.49 -23.40
N GLY A 87 7.73 -21.53 -23.99
CA GLY A 87 7.39 -22.77 -23.30
C GLY A 87 6.29 -22.62 -22.26
N VAL A 88 5.64 -21.45 -22.17
CA VAL A 88 4.51 -21.23 -21.27
C VAL A 88 3.21 -21.54 -22.00
N LYS A 89 2.36 -22.37 -21.42
CA LYS A 89 1.07 -22.73 -22.01
C LYS A 89 0.01 -23.04 -20.97
N LEU A 90 -1.23 -22.79 -21.34
CA LEU A 90 -2.40 -23.27 -20.61
C LEU A 90 -2.63 -24.76 -20.92
N ILE A 91 -2.79 -25.58 -19.89
CA ILE A 91 -2.97 -27.03 -20.00
C ILE A 91 -4.01 -27.55 -19.01
N SER A 92 -4.96 -28.34 -19.50
CA SER A 92 -5.94 -29.07 -18.70
C SER A 92 -5.46 -30.47 -18.39
N GLY A 93 -5.97 -31.06 -17.31
CA GLY A 93 -5.59 -32.42 -16.94
C GLY A 93 -6.18 -32.89 -15.64
N TYR A 94 -5.66 -34.03 -15.18
CA TYR A 94 -6.25 -34.81 -14.12
C TYR A 94 -5.22 -35.16 -13.06
N LEU A 95 -5.62 -35.05 -11.79
CA LEU A 95 -4.92 -35.67 -10.66
C LEU A 95 -5.73 -36.89 -10.22
N GLN A 96 -5.06 -38.02 -10.06
CA GLN A 96 -5.60 -39.30 -9.61
C GLN A 96 -4.91 -39.72 -8.33
N SER A 97 -5.67 -40.33 -7.42
CA SER A 97 -5.16 -40.87 -6.16
C SER A 97 -6.08 -41.98 -5.64
N ASP A 98 -5.49 -42.95 -4.93
CA ASP A 98 -6.26 -43.91 -4.14
C ASP A 98 -6.62 -43.38 -2.75
N ASP A 99 -6.00 -42.27 -2.36
CA ASP A 99 -6.25 -41.54 -1.12
C ASP A 99 -7.10 -40.29 -1.38
N LYS A 100 -8.19 -40.17 -0.61
CA LYS A 100 -9.14 -39.05 -0.69
C LYS A 100 -8.53 -37.76 -0.18
N GLU A 101 -7.70 -37.81 0.88
CA GLU A 101 -7.08 -36.63 1.49
C GLU A 101 -6.19 -35.90 0.49
N THR A 102 -5.52 -36.64 -0.40
CA THR A 102 -4.76 -36.08 -1.52
C THR A 102 -5.61 -35.20 -2.45
N ILE A 103 -6.84 -35.61 -2.76
CA ILE A 103 -7.75 -34.82 -3.61
C ILE A 103 -8.32 -33.62 -2.85
N GLU A 104 -8.68 -33.79 -1.58
CA GLU A 104 -9.17 -32.70 -0.72
C GLU A 104 -8.10 -31.62 -0.49
N THR A 105 -6.85 -32.05 -0.34
CA THR A 105 -5.68 -31.17 -0.29
C THR A 105 -5.53 -30.41 -1.60
N GLU A 106 -5.54 -31.11 -2.73
CA GLU A 106 -5.44 -30.46 -4.05
C GLU A 106 -6.58 -29.44 -4.24
N GLU A 107 -7.82 -29.75 -3.84
CA GLU A 107 -8.94 -28.82 -3.89
C GLU A 107 -8.66 -27.54 -3.09
N ARG A 108 -8.17 -27.67 -1.86
CA ARG A 108 -7.84 -26.53 -0.99
C ARG A 108 -6.83 -25.58 -1.65
N TYR A 109 -5.82 -26.14 -2.33
CA TYR A 109 -4.73 -25.37 -2.92
C TYR A 109 -5.03 -24.85 -4.33
N VAL A 110 -5.72 -25.63 -5.15
CA VAL A 110 -5.81 -25.38 -6.60
C VAL A 110 -7.10 -24.68 -6.98
N LYS A 111 -8.23 -24.98 -6.33
CA LYS A 111 -9.59 -24.57 -6.75
C LYS A 111 -9.78 -23.07 -6.96
N ASN A 112 -9.16 -22.24 -6.12
CA ASN A 112 -9.36 -20.78 -6.15
C ASN A 112 -8.40 -20.05 -7.10
N THR A 113 -7.42 -20.75 -7.67
CA THR A 113 -6.39 -20.15 -8.52
C THR A 113 -6.42 -20.72 -9.94
N ALA A 114 -6.43 -22.03 -10.08
CA ALA A 114 -6.51 -22.69 -11.37
C ALA A 114 -7.96 -22.66 -11.91
N TYR A 115 -8.10 -22.88 -13.21
CA TYR A 115 -9.41 -22.83 -13.87
C TYR A 115 -10.10 -24.20 -13.86
N ASN A 116 -11.43 -24.20 -13.93
CA ASN A 116 -12.27 -25.39 -14.14
C ASN A 116 -12.01 -26.53 -13.16
N PHE A 117 -11.64 -26.20 -11.92
CA PHE A 117 -11.42 -27.19 -10.87
C PHE A 117 -12.74 -27.88 -10.51
N HIS A 118 -12.76 -29.21 -10.57
CA HIS A 118 -13.81 -30.01 -9.97
C HIS A 118 -13.30 -31.42 -9.62
N VAL A 119 -13.90 -32.01 -8.60
CA VAL A 119 -13.70 -33.43 -8.26
C VAL A 119 -14.56 -34.26 -9.22
N LEU A 120 -13.97 -35.31 -9.81
CA LEU A 120 -14.66 -36.17 -10.76
C LEU A 120 -15.64 -37.10 -10.05
N THR A 121 -16.80 -37.30 -10.67
CA THR A 121 -17.79 -38.30 -10.27
C THR A 121 -17.38 -39.70 -10.70
N ASP A 122 -17.94 -40.72 -10.04
CA ASP A 122 -17.74 -42.13 -10.42
C ASP A 122 -18.06 -42.41 -11.89
N ARG A 123 -19.06 -41.69 -12.45
CA ARG A 123 -19.44 -41.81 -13.86
C ARG A 123 -18.36 -41.25 -14.78
N GLU A 124 -17.80 -40.10 -14.45
CA GLU A 124 -16.70 -39.49 -15.22
C GLU A 124 -15.43 -40.35 -15.13
N ILE A 125 -15.10 -40.87 -13.95
CA ILE A 125 -13.96 -41.76 -13.75
C ILE A 125 -14.09 -43.00 -14.66
N LYS A 126 -15.26 -43.66 -14.66
CA LYS A 126 -15.53 -44.83 -15.51
C LYS A 126 -15.49 -44.53 -17.00
N PHE A 127 -15.82 -43.31 -17.40
CA PHE A 127 -15.81 -42.89 -18.80
C PHE A 127 -14.41 -42.50 -19.29
N LEU A 128 -13.61 -41.84 -18.44
CA LEU A 128 -12.34 -41.22 -18.82
C LEU A 128 -11.14 -42.16 -18.71
N PHE A 129 -11.13 -43.06 -17.73
CA PHE A 129 -9.93 -43.84 -17.42
C PHE A 129 -10.14 -45.34 -17.66
N PRO A 130 -9.26 -45.98 -18.45
CA PRO A 130 -9.34 -47.43 -18.69
C PRO A 130 -9.05 -48.23 -17.41
N ASN A 131 -8.12 -47.73 -16.59
CA ASN A 131 -7.87 -48.22 -15.23
C ASN A 131 -8.44 -47.21 -14.24
N LEU A 132 -9.35 -47.67 -13.38
CA LEU A 132 -10.19 -46.80 -12.55
C LEU A 132 -9.45 -46.32 -11.29
N PRO A 133 -9.06 -45.03 -11.18
CA PRO A 133 -8.64 -44.49 -9.89
C PRO A 133 -9.81 -44.43 -8.91
N LYS A 134 -9.54 -44.54 -7.60
CA LYS A 134 -10.61 -44.36 -6.59
C LYS A 134 -11.10 -42.92 -6.52
N TYR A 135 -10.19 -41.96 -6.58
CA TYR A 135 -10.51 -40.54 -6.55
C TYR A 135 -9.72 -39.79 -7.62
N ALA A 136 -10.36 -38.77 -8.20
CA ALA A 136 -9.71 -37.91 -9.16
C ALA A 136 -10.30 -36.49 -9.15
N CYS A 137 -9.51 -35.51 -9.55
CA CYS A 137 -9.98 -34.17 -9.87
C CYS A 137 -9.42 -33.69 -11.20
N HIS A 138 -10.12 -32.75 -11.82
CA HIS A 138 -9.74 -32.09 -13.04
C HIS A 138 -9.50 -30.60 -12.78
N TYR A 139 -8.50 -30.02 -13.44
CA TYR A 139 -8.32 -28.58 -13.51
C TYR A 139 -7.47 -28.17 -14.71
N THR A 140 -7.46 -26.87 -14.99
CA THR A 140 -6.65 -26.24 -16.03
C THR A 140 -5.69 -25.24 -15.40
N THR A 141 -4.40 -25.38 -15.69
CA THR A 141 -3.30 -24.62 -15.09
C THR A 141 -2.27 -24.23 -16.15
N TYR A 142 -1.19 -23.55 -15.75
CA TYR A 142 -0.08 -23.24 -16.64
C TYR A 142 1.08 -24.21 -16.45
N ALA A 143 1.77 -24.54 -17.54
CA ALA A 143 3.08 -25.18 -17.53
C ALA A 143 4.12 -24.27 -18.17
N ALA A 144 5.35 -24.30 -17.66
CA ALA A 144 6.46 -23.48 -18.11
C ALA A 144 7.72 -24.34 -18.29
N GLU A 145 8.02 -24.68 -19.53
CA GLU A 145 9.10 -25.62 -19.85
C GLU A 145 10.47 -25.01 -19.57
N GLY A 146 11.27 -25.65 -18.72
CA GLY A 146 12.60 -25.16 -18.35
C GLY A 146 13.47 -24.79 -19.56
N ARG A 147 13.50 -25.66 -20.57
CA ARG A 147 14.28 -25.52 -21.81
C ARG A 147 13.90 -24.30 -22.67
N ARG A 148 12.71 -23.73 -22.50
CA ARG A 148 12.24 -22.56 -23.27
C ARG A 148 12.07 -21.33 -22.38
N TYR A 149 11.46 -21.50 -21.22
CA TYR A 149 11.10 -20.42 -20.30
C TYR A 149 12.30 -19.70 -19.73
N VAL A 150 13.31 -20.43 -19.23
CA VAL A 150 14.50 -19.81 -18.64
C VAL A 150 15.35 -19.12 -19.72
N PRO A 151 15.65 -19.73 -20.88
CA PRO A 151 16.32 -19.04 -21.97
C PRO A 151 15.55 -17.82 -22.49
N TRP A 152 14.22 -17.87 -22.57
CA TRP A 152 13.40 -16.72 -22.93
C TRP A 152 13.58 -15.57 -21.95
N MET A 153 13.49 -15.84 -20.63
CA MET A 153 13.74 -14.80 -19.62
C MET A 153 15.17 -14.24 -19.69
N LYS A 154 16.19 -15.08 -19.98
CA LYS A 154 17.57 -14.62 -20.23
C LYS A 154 17.64 -13.65 -21.41
N ARG A 155 16.90 -13.90 -22.51
CA ARG A 155 16.79 -12.97 -23.65
C ARG A 155 16.10 -11.67 -23.26
N GLN A 156 15.05 -11.72 -22.42
CA GLN A 156 14.41 -10.50 -21.92
C GLN A 156 15.38 -9.67 -21.06
N LEU A 157 16.17 -10.32 -20.21
CA LEU A 157 17.21 -9.68 -19.40
C LEU A 157 18.27 -8.95 -20.23
N GLN A 158 18.69 -9.54 -21.35
CA GLN A 158 19.67 -8.93 -22.25
C GLN A 158 19.19 -7.62 -22.89
N LYS A 159 17.88 -7.34 -22.89
CA LYS A 159 17.32 -6.05 -23.36
C LYS A 159 17.59 -4.91 -22.38
N PHE A 160 17.98 -5.20 -21.14
CA PHE A 160 18.30 -4.20 -20.13
C PHE A 160 19.80 -3.92 -20.09
N ASN A 161 20.15 -2.63 -19.98
CA ASN A 161 21.53 -2.21 -19.75
C ASN A 161 22.05 -2.67 -18.38
N GLY A 162 23.35 -2.92 -18.27
CA GLY A 162 23.99 -3.26 -17.00
C GLY A 162 23.61 -4.64 -16.45
N VAL A 163 23.40 -5.63 -17.32
CA VAL A 163 23.31 -7.05 -16.98
C VAL A 163 24.56 -7.75 -17.50
N GLN A 164 25.23 -8.53 -16.65
CA GLN A 164 26.38 -9.35 -17.00
C GLN A 164 26.17 -10.78 -16.54
N PHE A 165 26.60 -11.74 -17.37
CA PHE A 165 26.67 -13.15 -17.00
C PHE A 165 28.15 -13.52 -16.81
N ARG A 166 28.47 -14.15 -15.68
CA ARG A 166 29.83 -14.53 -15.31
C ARG A 166 29.89 -16.02 -14.97
N ARG A 167 30.76 -16.75 -15.68
CA ARG A 167 31.07 -18.15 -15.37
C ARG A 167 32.14 -18.18 -14.27
N GLN A 168 31.79 -18.58 -13.06
CA GLN A 168 32.71 -18.62 -11.92
C GLN A 168 32.24 -19.64 -10.89
N LYS A 169 33.16 -20.49 -10.43
CA LYS A 169 32.92 -21.44 -9.33
C LYS A 169 33.13 -20.74 -7.99
N LEU A 170 32.16 -20.89 -7.10
CA LEU A 170 32.21 -20.35 -5.74
C LEU A 170 32.29 -21.52 -4.76
N THR A 171 33.10 -21.35 -3.72
CA THR A 171 33.18 -22.24 -2.56
C THR A 171 32.41 -21.68 -1.37
N SER A 172 32.29 -20.35 -1.30
CA SER A 172 31.49 -19.63 -0.31
C SER A 172 30.97 -18.32 -0.93
N LEU A 173 29.87 -17.78 -0.40
CA LEU A 173 29.44 -16.41 -0.74
C LEU A 173 30.51 -15.35 -0.40
N ARG A 174 31.43 -15.64 0.52
CA ARG A 174 32.57 -14.76 0.84
C ARG A 174 33.52 -14.57 -0.34
N ASP A 175 33.63 -15.56 -1.24
CA ASP A 175 34.46 -15.44 -2.44
C ASP A 175 34.04 -14.24 -3.31
N ILE A 176 32.77 -13.86 -3.26
CA ILE A 176 32.26 -12.70 -4.01
C ILE A 176 32.78 -11.38 -3.44
N ILE A 177 33.04 -11.34 -2.14
CA ILE A 177 33.42 -10.13 -1.39
C ILE A 177 34.93 -9.99 -1.32
N ASP A 178 35.63 -11.11 -1.08
CA ASP A 178 37.05 -11.10 -0.70
C ASP A 178 37.98 -11.39 -1.91
N LYS A 179 37.49 -12.05 -2.96
CA LYS A 179 38.33 -12.51 -4.11
C LYS A 179 38.05 -11.79 -5.43
N ASN A 180 37.04 -10.93 -5.50
CA ASN A 180 36.68 -10.24 -6.74
C ASN A 180 37.14 -8.77 -6.71
N ASP A 181 37.68 -8.30 -7.83
CA ASP A 181 38.00 -6.88 -8.03
C ASP A 181 36.74 -5.98 -8.05
N GLU A 182 35.58 -6.57 -8.35
CA GLU A 182 34.30 -5.87 -8.36
C GLU A 182 33.63 -5.86 -6.98
N THR A 183 33.28 -4.65 -6.54
CA THR A 183 32.56 -4.45 -5.27
C THR A 183 31.06 -4.56 -5.47
N PHE A 184 30.45 -5.55 -4.84
CA PHE A 184 28.99 -5.73 -4.74
C PHE A 184 28.44 -5.17 -3.43
N ASP A 185 27.24 -4.60 -3.51
CA ASP A 185 26.49 -4.07 -2.37
C ASP A 185 25.48 -5.10 -1.83
N VAL A 186 24.94 -5.93 -2.73
CA VAL A 186 23.99 -7.01 -2.40
C VAL A 186 24.38 -8.29 -3.14
N ILE A 187 24.34 -9.42 -2.44
CA ILE A 187 24.46 -10.76 -3.00
C ILE A 187 23.13 -11.47 -2.84
N ILE A 188 22.62 -12.07 -3.91
CA ILE A 188 21.38 -12.85 -3.88
C ILE A 188 21.75 -14.31 -4.13
N ASN A 189 21.59 -15.14 -3.11
CA ASN A 189 21.93 -16.55 -3.16
C ASN A 189 20.75 -17.35 -3.71
N CYS A 190 20.80 -17.66 -5.00
CA CYS A 190 19.85 -18.49 -5.73
C CYS A 190 20.47 -19.84 -6.18
N ALA A 191 21.49 -20.33 -5.47
CA ALA A 191 22.32 -21.46 -5.91
C ALA A 191 21.65 -22.85 -5.80
N GLY A 192 20.33 -22.90 -5.59
CA GLY A 192 19.56 -24.14 -5.54
C GLY A 192 20.06 -25.08 -4.45
N ILE A 193 20.51 -26.27 -4.85
CA ILE A 193 20.96 -27.32 -3.91
C ILE A 193 22.23 -26.92 -3.16
N ASP A 194 23.11 -26.13 -3.80
CA ASP A 194 24.34 -25.62 -3.21
C ASP A 194 24.11 -24.34 -2.38
N GLY A 195 22.86 -23.84 -2.30
CA GLY A 195 22.52 -22.60 -1.60
C GLY A 195 22.96 -22.60 -0.14
N GLY A 196 22.68 -23.68 0.59
CA GLY A 196 23.07 -23.80 2.01
C GLY A 196 24.58 -23.95 2.18
N LYS A 197 25.23 -24.76 1.34
CA LYS A 197 26.69 -24.94 1.32
C LYS A 197 27.42 -23.62 1.11
N LEU A 198 26.99 -22.81 0.13
CA LEU A 198 27.61 -21.52 -0.14
C LEU A 198 27.35 -20.50 0.97
N ALA A 199 26.19 -20.57 1.63
CA ALA A 199 25.87 -19.72 2.78
C ALA A 199 26.75 -20.07 4.00
N GLY A 200 27.14 -21.34 4.15
CA GLY A 200 28.04 -21.82 5.21
C GLY A 200 27.38 -21.96 6.58
N ASP A 201 26.09 -21.64 6.68
CA ASP A 201 25.30 -21.63 7.91
C ASP A 201 24.02 -22.47 7.82
N ASP A 202 23.81 -23.20 6.71
CA ASP A 202 22.60 -23.98 6.45
C ASP A 202 22.89 -25.39 5.92
N ASN A 203 22.58 -26.38 6.75
CA ASN A 203 22.71 -27.81 6.45
C ASN A 203 21.36 -28.49 6.18
N SER A 204 20.28 -27.73 5.98
CA SER A 204 18.92 -28.26 5.79
C SER A 204 18.54 -28.54 4.34
N CYS A 205 19.44 -28.24 3.38
CA CYS A 205 19.24 -28.59 1.97
C CYS A 205 19.71 -30.01 1.67
N TYR A 206 18.87 -30.79 0.99
CA TYR A 206 19.14 -32.16 0.61
C TYR A 206 18.61 -32.44 -0.81
N PRO A 207 19.17 -33.40 -1.55
CA PRO A 207 18.75 -33.68 -2.91
C PRO A 207 17.46 -34.48 -2.88
N ILE A 208 16.59 -34.19 -3.84
CA ILE A 208 15.46 -35.06 -4.15
C ILE A 208 15.59 -35.43 -5.62
N ARG A 209 16.15 -36.60 -5.88
CA ARG A 209 16.41 -37.10 -7.22
C ARG A 209 15.10 -37.35 -7.96
N GLY A 210 15.04 -36.90 -9.20
CA GLY A 210 13.95 -37.12 -10.13
C GLY A 210 14.46 -37.56 -11.48
N VAL A 211 13.81 -38.60 -12.01
CA VAL A 211 14.08 -39.16 -13.34
C VAL A 211 12.84 -38.97 -14.21
N VAL A 212 13.05 -38.55 -15.45
CA VAL A 212 11.98 -38.30 -16.42
C VAL A 212 12.41 -38.77 -17.82
N PHE A 213 11.44 -39.23 -18.60
CA PHE A 213 11.61 -39.66 -19.99
C PHE A 213 10.81 -38.76 -20.91
N GLU A 214 11.43 -38.36 -22.01
CA GLU A 214 10.76 -37.61 -23.07
C GLU A 214 10.32 -38.58 -24.16
N VAL A 215 9.06 -38.51 -24.57
CA VAL A 215 8.46 -39.38 -25.60
C VAL A 215 7.63 -38.55 -26.57
N ARG A 216 7.39 -39.07 -27.79
CA ARG A 216 6.55 -38.39 -28.79
C ARG A 216 5.20 -39.08 -28.88
N ILE A 217 4.17 -38.42 -28.37
CA ILE A 217 2.78 -38.93 -28.36
C ILE A 217 1.82 -37.81 -28.77
N PRO A 218 1.71 -37.46 -30.07
CA PRO A 218 1.09 -36.20 -30.52
C PRO A 218 -0.39 -36.01 -30.14
N TRP A 219 -1.10 -37.11 -29.84
CA TRP A 219 -2.51 -37.08 -29.47
C TRP A 219 -2.75 -36.84 -27.97
N HIS A 220 -1.74 -36.99 -27.11
CA HIS A 220 -1.93 -36.80 -25.67
C HIS A 220 -1.75 -35.32 -25.30
N ARG A 221 -2.86 -34.67 -24.92
CA ARG A 221 -2.96 -33.22 -24.72
C ARG A 221 -3.23 -32.80 -23.27
N HIS A 222 -3.69 -33.73 -22.44
CA HIS A 222 -4.00 -33.48 -21.04
C HIS A 222 -2.84 -33.92 -20.16
N PHE A 223 -2.53 -33.17 -19.09
CA PHE A 223 -1.63 -33.73 -18.09
C PHE A 223 -2.34 -34.81 -17.27
N ILE A 224 -1.61 -35.82 -16.84
CA ILE A 224 -2.06 -36.73 -15.79
C ILE A 224 -1.01 -36.76 -14.69
N PHE A 225 -1.47 -36.65 -13.45
CA PHE A 225 -0.74 -37.01 -12.25
C PHE A 225 -1.45 -38.17 -11.58
N HIS A 226 -0.71 -39.21 -11.25
CA HIS A 226 -1.16 -40.31 -10.41
C HIS A 226 -0.17 -40.43 -9.25
N LYS A 227 -0.62 -40.03 -8.05
CA LYS A 227 0.19 -40.10 -6.83
C LYS A 227 0.08 -41.51 -6.26
N SER A 228 1.20 -42.24 -6.22
CA SER A 228 1.27 -43.61 -5.70
C SER A 228 2.55 -43.84 -4.89
N VAL A 229 2.67 -45.03 -4.28
CA VAL A 229 3.89 -45.48 -3.61
C VAL A 229 4.47 -46.65 -4.41
N SER A 230 5.77 -46.65 -4.70
CA SER A 230 6.48 -47.79 -5.31
C SER A 230 7.60 -48.27 -4.40
N VAL A 231 7.82 -49.58 -4.31
CA VAL A 231 8.93 -50.18 -3.55
C VAL A 231 10.01 -50.60 -4.53
N ILE A 232 11.19 -49.98 -4.44
CA ILE A 232 12.36 -50.35 -5.25
C ILE A 232 13.47 -50.75 -4.28
N SER A 233 14.07 -51.92 -4.51
CA SER A 233 15.14 -52.47 -3.66
C SER A 233 14.78 -52.50 -2.16
N GLY A 234 13.51 -52.76 -1.83
CA GLY A 234 13.02 -52.82 -0.45
C GLY A 234 12.74 -51.47 0.21
N VAL A 235 12.85 -50.35 -0.51
CA VAL A 235 12.59 -48.99 0.01
C VAL A 235 11.31 -48.43 -0.61
N GLU A 236 10.37 -48.01 0.24
CA GLU A 236 9.19 -47.25 -0.19
C GLU A 236 9.59 -45.88 -0.72
N ASN A 237 9.22 -45.60 -1.97
CA ASN A 237 9.44 -44.32 -2.62
C ASN A 237 8.09 -43.67 -2.89
N ARG A 238 7.96 -42.39 -2.51
CA ARG A 238 6.87 -41.56 -3.02
C ARG A 238 7.06 -41.44 -4.53
N CYS A 239 6.11 -41.95 -5.29
CA CYS A 239 6.14 -41.90 -6.74
C CYS A 239 5.00 -41.01 -7.21
N SER A 240 5.30 -40.10 -8.12
CA SER A 240 4.25 -39.45 -8.90
C SER A 240 4.44 -39.96 -10.31
N THR A 241 3.56 -40.83 -10.77
CA THR A 241 3.48 -41.16 -12.19
C THR A 241 2.82 -39.97 -12.85
N TYR A 242 3.47 -39.35 -13.81
CA TYR A 242 2.89 -38.25 -14.54
C TYR A 242 3.25 -38.27 -16.01
N SER A 243 2.30 -37.80 -16.79
CA SER A 243 2.48 -37.46 -18.18
C SER A 243 2.17 -35.98 -18.34
N LEU A 244 3.18 -35.23 -18.77
CA LEU A 244 3.09 -33.79 -18.94
C LEU A 244 3.39 -33.46 -20.38
N PRO A 245 2.36 -33.16 -21.19
CA PRO A 245 2.56 -32.66 -22.54
C PRO A 245 3.48 -31.43 -22.51
N LEU A 246 4.55 -31.45 -23.31
CA LEU A 246 5.38 -30.31 -23.68
C LEU A 246 4.88 -29.74 -25.03
N VAL A 247 5.56 -28.74 -25.59
CA VAL A 247 5.23 -28.15 -26.90
C VAL A 247 5.36 -29.21 -28.00
N ASP A 248 6.48 -29.95 -28.04
CA ASP A 248 6.79 -30.89 -29.14
C ASP A 248 6.75 -32.37 -28.74
N SER A 249 6.67 -32.65 -27.45
CA SER A 249 6.87 -33.98 -26.87
C SER A 249 6.07 -34.11 -25.58
N ILE A 250 6.24 -35.22 -24.86
CA ILE A 250 5.59 -35.47 -23.58
C ILE A 250 6.66 -35.92 -22.62
N LEU A 251 6.65 -35.32 -21.43
CA LEU A 251 7.54 -35.67 -20.36
C LEU A 251 6.82 -36.61 -19.40
N LEU A 252 7.32 -37.84 -19.35
CA LEU A 252 6.90 -38.86 -18.42
C LEU A 252 7.81 -38.79 -17.20
N GLY A 253 7.25 -38.82 -16.01
CA GLY A 253 8.06 -38.99 -14.81
C GLY A 253 7.22 -39.62 -13.71
N GLY A 254 7.73 -39.73 -12.50
CA GLY A 254 9.13 -39.67 -12.13
C GLY A 254 9.28 -39.90 -10.62
N PHE A 255 10.49 -40.23 -10.20
CA PHE A 255 10.78 -40.48 -8.79
C PHE A 255 10.82 -39.20 -7.93
N PHE A 256 10.53 -39.39 -6.65
CA PHE A 256 10.80 -38.47 -5.56
C PHE A 256 11.71 -39.16 -4.53
N GLN A 257 13.00 -39.27 -4.85
CA GLN A 257 13.99 -40.00 -4.05
C GLN A 257 14.82 -39.04 -3.20
N GLU A 258 14.48 -38.90 -1.92
CA GLU A 258 15.20 -38.03 -0.99
C GLU A 258 16.59 -38.58 -0.67
N ASN A 259 17.57 -37.69 -0.47
CA ASN A 259 18.95 -38.00 -0.08
C ASN A 259 19.77 -38.83 -1.09
N ARG A 260 19.23 -39.09 -2.28
CA ARG A 260 19.95 -39.73 -3.39
C ARG A 260 20.63 -38.67 -4.27
N TRP A 261 21.95 -38.79 -4.43
CA TRP A 261 22.81 -37.78 -5.09
C TRP A 261 23.25 -38.14 -6.51
N ASP A 262 23.15 -39.40 -6.91
CA ASP A 262 23.58 -39.83 -8.23
C ASP A 262 22.63 -39.33 -9.34
N LEU A 263 23.20 -39.10 -10.51
CA LEU A 263 22.47 -38.67 -11.71
C LEU A 263 22.34 -39.78 -12.76
N GLU A 264 22.82 -40.98 -12.45
CA GLU A 264 22.78 -42.13 -13.36
C GLU A 264 21.38 -42.74 -13.39
N VAL A 265 20.75 -42.80 -14.56
CA VAL A 265 19.46 -43.51 -14.74
C VAL A 265 19.72 -45.01 -14.88
N THR A 266 19.27 -45.80 -13.90
CA THR A 266 19.49 -47.26 -13.88
C THR A 266 18.43 -48.00 -14.68
N ASN A 267 18.64 -49.29 -14.95
CA ASN A 267 17.64 -50.11 -15.65
C ASN A 267 16.39 -50.33 -14.80
N GLU A 268 16.54 -50.44 -13.48
CA GLU A 268 15.43 -50.53 -12.54
C GLU A 268 14.58 -49.25 -12.55
N ASP A 269 15.23 -48.07 -12.64
CA ASP A 269 14.51 -46.80 -12.81
C ASP A 269 13.66 -46.81 -14.10
N ARG A 270 14.22 -47.34 -15.21
CA ARG A 270 13.53 -47.44 -16.52
C ARG A 270 12.34 -48.38 -16.46
N GLU A 271 12.54 -49.58 -15.93
CA GLU A 271 11.51 -50.61 -15.84
C GLU A 271 10.34 -50.16 -14.95
N ASP A 272 10.62 -49.56 -13.78
CA ASP A 272 9.56 -49.11 -12.87
C ASP A 272 8.76 -47.92 -13.45
N ILE A 273 9.43 -46.91 -14.01
CA ILE A 273 8.73 -45.77 -14.63
C ILE A 273 7.83 -46.28 -15.76
N TRP A 274 8.34 -47.15 -16.64
CA TRP A 274 7.54 -47.68 -17.74
C TRP A 274 6.38 -48.54 -17.27
N ARG A 275 6.59 -49.41 -16.29
CA ARG A 275 5.51 -50.21 -15.68
C ARG A 275 4.38 -49.31 -15.19
N ARG A 276 4.70 -48.30 -14.36
CA ARG A 276 3.70 -47.37 -13.82
C ARG A 276 3.03 -46.50 -14.88
N VAL A 277 3.79 -46.03 -15.87
CA VAL A 277 3.22 -45.24 -16.98
C VAL A 277 2.24 -46.09 -17.78
N LEU A 278 2.55 -47.36 -18.06
CA LEU A 278 1.67 -48.27 -18.80
C LEU A 278 0.43 -48.67 -18.00
N GLU A 279 0.50 -48.68 -16.66
CA GLU A 279 -0.67 -48.82 -15.79
C GLU A 279 -1.63 -47.63 -15.94
N VAL A 280 -1.12 -46.39 -16.06
CA VAL A 280 -1.99 -45.21 -16.26
C VAL A 280 -2.41 -45.06 -17.73
N HIS A 281 -1.51 -45.41 -18.65
CA HIS A 281 -1.65 -45.22 -20.10
C HIS A 281 -1.29 -46.48 -20.90
N PRO A 282 -2.18 -47.49 -20.98
CA PRO A 282 -1.90 -48.73 -21.69
C PRO A 282 -1.61 -48.55 -23.20
N SER A 283 -2.06 -47.44 -23.78
CA SER A 283 -1.83 -47.09 -25.19
C SER A 283 -0.48 -46.44 -25.47
N PHE A 284 0.31 -46.10 -24.44
CA PHE A 284 1.63 -45.49 -24.61
C PHE A 284 2.65 -46.55 -25.04
N LYS A 285 2.69 -46.88 -26.33
CA LYS A 285 3.72 -47.74 -26.94
C LYS A 285 4.65 -46.89 -27.79
N ASN A 286 5.70 -46.34 -27.22
CA ASN A 286 6.59 -45.43 -27.97
C ASN A 286 8.06 -45.52 -27.55
N LYS A 287 8.92 -45.13 -28.50
CA LYS A 287 10.37 -44.99 -28.29
C LYS A 287 10.66 -43.76 -27.42
N VAL A 288 11.49 -43.93 -26.40
CA VAL A 288 12.06 -42.83 -25.61
C VAL A 288 12.92 -41.95 -26.54
N ILE A 289 12.66 -40.64 -26.54
CA ILE A 289 13.48 -39.63 -27.23
C ILE A 289 14.71 -39.31 -26.40
N SER A 290 14.52 -39.04 -25.11
CA SER A 290 15.60 -38.69 -24.19
C SER A 290 15.27 -39.07 -22.75
N GLU A 291 16.29 -39.23 -21.93
CA GLU A 291 16.18 -39.46 -20.50
C GLU A 291 16.91 -38.34 -19.76
N TRP A 292 16.34 -37.89 -18.64
CA TRP A 292 16.95 -36.85 -17.82
C TRP A 292 16.82 -37.17 -16.33
N CYS A 293 17.89 -36.94 -15.60
CA CYS A 293 17.92 -37.02 -14.15
C CYS A 293 18.38 -35.69 -13.56
N GLY A 294 17.75 -35.27 -12.46
CA GLY A 294 18.13 -34.05 -11.75
C GLY A 294 17.82 -34.09 -10.27
N LEU A 295 18.52 -33.23 -9.53
CA LEU A 295 18.39 -33.12 -8.07
C LEU A 295 17.58 -31.88 -7.72
N ARG A 296 16.35 -32.08 -7.22
CA ARG A 296 15.54 -30.97 -6.71
C ARG A 296 16.13 -30.50 -5.37
N PRO A 297 16.23 -29.18 -5.12
CA PRO A 297 16.80 -28.63 -3.89
C PRO A 297 15.79 -28.73 -2.74
N GLY A 298 15.66 -29.92 -2.15
CA GLY A 298 14.78 -30.18 -1.02
C GLY A 298 15.21 -29.39 0.21
N ARG A 299 14.24 -28.80 0.91
CA ARG A 299 14.40 -28.11 2.18
C ARG A 299 13.04 -28.11 2.89
N PRO A 300 12.97 -28.16 4.24
CA PRO A 300 11.68 -28.12 4.94
C PRO A 300 10.82 -26.90 4.62
N ASN A 301 11.47 -25.76 4.35
CA ASN A 301 10.82 -24.53 3.89
C ASN A 301 11.75 -23.81 2.92
N VAL A 302 11.22 -23.02 1.98
CA VAL A 302 12.03 -22.10 1.17
C VAL A 302 12.79 -21.14 2.10
N ARG A 303 14.10 -20.96 1.89
CA ARG A 303 14.87 -19.93 2.60
C ARG A 303 14.82 -18.64 1.79
N LEU A 304 13.91 -17.74 2.18
CA LEU A 304 13.80 -16.39 1.64
C LEU A 304 13.95 -15.34 2.75
N GLU A 305 15.18 -14.88 2.99
CA GLU A 305 15.51 -13.98 4.10
C GLU A 305 16.77 -13.14 3.85
N LYS A 306 16.94 -12.09 4.65
CA LYS A 306 18.11 -11.21 4.65
C LYS A 306 19.15 -11.64 5.69
N SER A 307 20.40 -11.58 5.30
CA SER A 307 21.57 -11.67 6.18
C SER A 307 22.63 -10.64 5.72
N SER A 308 23.81 -10.65 6.33
CA SER A 308 24.90 -9.77 5.97
C SER A 308 26.24 -10.48 6.13
N LEU A 309 27.18 -10.19 5.24
CA LEU A 309 28.56 -10.61 5.35
C LEU A 309 29.43 -9.36 5.51
N THR A 310 30.48 -9.47 6.32
CA THR A 310 31.47 -8.40 6.48
C THR A 310 32.78 -8.87 5.84
N SER A 311 33.33 -8.07 4.93
CA SER A 311 34.63 -8.32 4.32
C SER A 311 35.75 -8.24 5.34
N GLU A 312 36.93 -8.75 4.99
CA GLU A 312 38.15 -8.57 5.80
C GLU A 312 38.48 -7.08 6.03
N SER A 313 38.14 -6.22 5.07
CA SER A 313 38.29 -4.77 5.17
C SER A 313 37.20 -4.08 6.02
N GLY A 314 36.32 -4.82 6.68
CA GLY A 314 35.23 -4.30 7.51
C GLY A 314 33.99 -3.81 6.75
N ARG A 315 33.91 -4.02 5.42
CA ARG A 315 32.78 -3.58 4.59
C ARG A 315 31.62 -4.55 4.71
N VAL A 316 30.44 -4.05 5.07
CA VAL A 316 29.22 -4.85 5.13
C VAL A 316 28.60 -4.98 3.75
N CYS A 317 28.36 -6.22 3.31
CA CYS A 317 27.61 -6.59 2.12
C CYS A 317 26.30 -7.24 2.55
N HIS A 318 25.17 -6.81 1.98
CA HIS A 318 23.88 -7.45 2.24
C HIS A 318 23.78 -8.76 1.48
N VAL A 319 23.14 -9.77 2.08
CA VAL A 319 22.88 -11.05 1.44
C VAL A 319 21.38 -11.34 1.52
N ILE A 320 20.80 -11.78 0.40
CA ILE A 320 19.41 -12.25 0.33
C ILE A 320 19.45 -13.71 -0.10
N HIS A 321 19.02 -14.62 0.77
CA HIS A 321 18.88 -16.02 0.42
C HIS A 321 17.56 -16.24 -0.32
N ASN A 322 17.57 -17.02 -1.40
CA ASN A 322 16.39 -17.42 -2.14
C ASN A 322 16.62 -18.81 -2.77
N TYR A 323 16.57 -19.87 -1.94
CA TYR A 323 16.82 -21.26 -2.36
C TYR A 323 16.02 -22.28 -1.52
N GLY A 324 16.13 -23.57 -1.86
CA GLY A 324 15.42 -24.65 -1.15
C GLY A 324 13.96 -24.84 -1.62
N HIS A 325 13.73 -24.77 -2.94
CA HIS A 325 12.39 -24.79 -3.52
C HIS A 325 11.79 -26.18 -3.77
N GLY A 326 12.55 -27.25 -3.50
CA GLY A 326 12.14 -28.61 -3.82
C GLY A 326 11.68 -28.74 -5.27
N GLY A 327 10.53 -29.37 -5.49
CA GLY A 327 9.88 -29.46 -6.81
C GLY A 327 9.15 -28.20 -7.28
N ASN A 328 9.06 -27.14 -6.49
CA ASN A 328 8.19 -25.98 -6.74
C ASN A 328 8.92 -24.76 -7.32
N GLY A 329 10.11 -24.92 -7.89
CA GLY A 329 10.90 -23.79 -8.40
C GLY A 329 10.14 -22.91 -9.41
N PHE A 330 9.39 -23.53 -10.32
CA PHE A 330 8.57 -22.83 -11.32
C PHE A 330 7.26 -22.31 -10.73
N THR A 331 6.65 -23.05 -9.80
CA THR A 331 5.42 -22.68 -9.10
C THR A 331 5.59 -21.44 -8.20
N LEU A 332 6.79 -21.24 -7.61
CA LEU A 332 7.05 -20.19 -6.63
C LEU A 332 7.97 -19.08 -7.14
N GLY A 333 8.77 -19.35 -8.18
CA GLY A 333 9.95 -18.57 -8.51
C GLY A 333 9.70 -17.09 -8.75
N TRP A 334 8.62 -16.73 -9.44
CA TRP A 334 8.27 -15.33 -9.70
C TRP A 334 7.76 -14.62 -8.43
N GLY A 335 6.92 -15.31 -7.65
CA GLY A 335 6.45 -14.80 -6.37
C GLY A 335 7.59 -14.54 -5.38
N CYS A 336 8.54 -15.47 -5.25
CA CYS A 336 9.73 -15.27 -4.43
C CYS A 336 10.59 -14.11 -4.95
N ALA A 337 10.72 -13.96 -6.28
CA ALA A 337 11.44 -12.86 -6.90
C ALA A 337 10.87 -11.47 -6.53
N GLN A 338 9.55 -11.34 -6.42
CA GLN A 338 8.92 -10.08 -5.98
C GLN A 338 9.26 -9.71 -4.54
N ASP A 339 9.32 -10.69 -3.64
CA ASP A 339 9.78 -10.48 -2.26
C ASP A 339 11.26 -10.05 -2.22
N VAL A 340 12.12 -10.59 -3.10
CA VAL A 340 13.51 -10.14 -3.22
C VAL A 340 13.59 -8.67 -3.64
N VAL A 341 12.78 -8.23 -4.61
CA VAL A 341 12.69 -6.81 -5.00
C VAL A 341 12.31 -5.94 -3.81
N ALA A 342 11.32 -6.36 -3.03
CA ALA A 342 10.92 -5.63 -1.81
C ALA A 342 12.06 -5.55 -0.78
N MET A 343 12.86 -6.60 -0.63
CA MET A 343 14.04 -6.60 0.25
C MET A 343 15.14 -5.66 -0.25
N ILE A 344 15.36 -5.55 -1.56
CA ILE A 344 16.32 -4.60 -2.16
C ILE A 344 15.87 -3.15 -1.93
N ASN A 345 14.59 -2.85 -2.12
CA ASN A 345 14.06 -1.51 -1.82
C ASN A 345 14.30 -1.11 -0.36
N GLN A 346 14.06 -2.03 0.58
CA GLN A 346 14.38 -1.80 1.99
C GLN A 346 15.88 -1.56 2.24
N ILE A 347 16.78 -2.22 1.50
CA ILE A 347 18.23 -1.97 1.59
C ILE A 347 18.55 -0.57 1.08
N LEU A 348 18.02 -0.18 -0.08
CA LEU A 348 18.21 1.14 -0.66
C LEU A 348 17.78 2.24 0.32
N GLU A 349 16.59 2.13 0.91
CA GLU A 349 16.07 3.08 1.91
C GLU A 349 17.01 3.24 3.12
N ASN A 350 17.55 2.14 3.64
CA ASN A 350 18.45 2.18 4.78
C ASN A 350 19.79 2.85 4.43
N VAL A 351 20.31 2.62 3.22
CA VAL A 351 21.53 3.28 2.72
C VAL A 351 21.31 4.79 2.52
N PHE A 352 20.13 5.21 2.04
CA PHE A 352 19.79 6.62 1.90
C PHE A 352 19.66 7.32 3.28
N ARG A 353 19.01 6.67 4.26
CA ARG A 353 18.85 7.22 5.62
C ARG A 353 20.18 7.38 6.36
N SER A 354 21.09 6.41 6.26
CA SER A 354 22.40 6.50 6.94
C SER A 354 23.28 7.63 6.38
N LYS A 355 23.27 7.85 5.07
CA LYS A 355 23.96 8.98 4.42
C LYS A 355 23.34 10.34 4.74
N ALA A 356 22.02 10.42 4.88
CA ALA A 356 21.34 11.64 5.31
C ALA A 356 21.70 12.02 6.76
N ASN A 357 21.80 11.05 7.67
CA ASN A 357 22.23 11.27 9.05
C ASN A 357 23.72 11.66 9.15
N LEU A 358 24.61 11.08 8.34
CA LEU A 358 26.02 11.47 8.29
C LEU A 358 26.23 12.93 7.84
N LYS A 359 25.39 13.45 6.94
CA LYS A 359 25.41 14.88 6.55
C LYS A 359 24.97 15.82 7.68
N LEU A 360 24.07 15.37 8.56
CA LEU A 360 23.64 16.13 9.74
C LEU A 360 24.75 16.22 10.80
N TYR A 361 25.56 15.16 10.98
CA TYR A 361 26.71 15.19 11.91
C TYR A 361 27.95 15.93 11.38
N THR A 362 28.05 16.19 10.08
CA THR A 362 29.14 16.99 9.50
C THR A 362 28.86 18.49 9.45
N LEU A 363 27.69 18.96 9.88
CA LEU A 363 27.34 20.38 9.94
C LEU A 363 27.60 21.04 11.31
N ASP A 364 27.95 20.26 12.34
CA ASP A 364 28.30 20.76 13.68
C ASP A 364 29.83 20.84 13.94
N GLY A 365 30.63 20.93 12.89
CA GLY A 365 32.10 20.92 12.98
C GLY A 365 32.78 21.89 12.03
N ILE A 366 32.45 23.18 12.09
CA ILE A 366 33.32 24.23 11.56
C ILE A 366 34.53 24.33 12.51
N ALA A 367 35.56 23.52 12.27
CA ALA A 367 36.88 23.73 12.85
C ALA A 367 37.56 24.87 12.08
N TRP A 368 37.79 25.98 12.77
CA TRP A 368 38.58 27.11 12.30
C TRP A 368 40.03 26.68 12.06
N TYR A 369 40.54 26.86 10.83
CA TYR A 369 41.97 26.86 10.57
C TYR A 369 42.50 28.30 10.65
N GLY A 370 43.29 28.59 11.68
CA GLY A 370 44.19 29.75 11.78
C GLY A 370 45.64 29.26 11.94
N PRO A 371 46.65 30.06 11.52
CA PRO A 371 47.99 29.55 11.23
C PRO A 371 48.92 29.42 12.45
N HIS A 372 49.83 28.44 12.37
CA HIS A 372 51.12 28.28 13.05
C HIS A 372 51.22 28.26 14.60
N SER A 373 51.70 27.15 15.17
CA SER A 373 53.11 26.94 15.60
C SER A 373 53.28 25.74 16.55
N ASN A 374 54.50 25.22 16.61
CA ASN A 374 54.96 23.96 17.21
C ASN A 374 54.65 23.75 18.71
N ALA A 375 54.39 22.50 19.13
CA ALA A 375 55.21 21.75 20.12
C ALA A 375 54.58 20.40 20.58
N THR A 376 55.36 19.33 20.38
CA THR A 376 55.56 18.11 21.22
C THR A 376 54.44 17.10 21.56
N ARG A 377 54.74 15.85 21.14
CA ARG A 377 54.38 14.49 21.58
C ARG A 377 53.86 14.29 23.03
N HIS A 378 52.87 13.40 23.23
CA HIS A 378 53.04 12.05 23.84
C HIS A 378 51.71 11.27 24.06
N ALA A 379 51.75 9.97 23.73
CA ALA A 379 51.22 8.75 24.40
C ALA A 379 49.70 8.46 24.59
N ASP A 380 49.29 7.36 23.92
CA ASP A 380 48.44 6.21 24.33
C ASP A 380 47.56 6.24 25.60
N VAL A 381 46.24 5.99 25.45
CA VAL A 381 45.40 5.04 26.24
C VAL A 381 44.11 4.67 25.44
N PRO A 382 43.69 3.40 25.35
CA PRO A 382 42.45 2.98 24.66
C PRO A 382 41.23 2.92 25.62
N VAL A 383 40.07 3.46 25.20
CA VAL A 383 38.80 3.32 25.94
C VAL A 383 37.99 2.12 25.42
N ARG A 384 37.83 1.13 26.29
CA ARG A 384 36.98 -0.07 26.17
C ARG A 384 35.50 0.27 26.02
N ILE A 385 34.85 -0.23 24.97
CA ILE A 385 33.39 -0.38 24.88
C ILE A 385 33.07 -1.86 25.16
N ASP A 386 32.89 -2.21 26.43
CA ASP A 386 32.47 -3.56 26.79
C ASP A 386 31.60 -3.52 28.06
N LYS A 387 30.31 -3.18 27.90
CA LYS A 387 29.30 -3.31 28.97
C LYS A 387 27.83 -3.35 28.54
N GLN A 388 27.48 -3.48 27.26
CA GLN A 388 26.08 -3.64 26.83
C GLN A 388 25.67 -5.07 26.44
N ARG A 389 26.60 -6.01 26.29
CA ARG A 389 26.28 -7.39 25.85
C ARG A 389 25.94 -8.40 26.96
N ARG A 390 26.18 -8.09 28.25
CA ARG A 390 25.90 -9.04 29.35
C ARG A 390 24.50 -8.94 29.98
N TRP A 391 23.70 -7.92 29.65
CA TRP A 391 22.38 -7.74 30.28
C TRP A 391 21.24 -8.49 29.55
N ALA A 392 21.40 -8.77 28.25
CA ALA A 392 20.36 -9.38 27.42
C ALA A 392 20.21 -10.92 27.57
N HIS A 393 21.19 -11.61 28.16
CA HIS A 393 21.20 -13.08 28.23
C HIS A 393 20.57 -13.67 29.50
N THR A 394 20.25 -12.85 30.51
CA THR A 394 19.76 -13.32 31.81
C THR A 394 18.25 -13.15 32.04
N HIS A 395 17.51 -12.51 31.12
CA HIS A 395 16.09 -12.16 31.34
C HIS A 395 15.11 -12.60 30.24
N GLY A 396 15.46 -13.54 29.37
CA GLY A 396 14.47 -14.32 28.60
C GLY A 396 13.54 -13.55 27.63
N TYR A 397 13.90 -12.36 27.16
CA TYR A 397 13.08 -11.60 26.22
C TYR A 397 13.29 -12.06 24.76
N LYS A 398 12.22 -12.54 24.11
CA LYS A 398 12.16 -12.73 22.64
C LYS A 398 11.90 -11.37 21.96
N PRO A 399 12.64 -11.01 20.90
CA PRO A 399 12.36 -9.76 20.17
C PRO A 399 11.11 -9.90 19.28
N LEU A 400 10.11 -9.03 19.49
CA LEU A 400 8.96 -8.81 18.62
C LEU A 400 9.39 -8.10 17.32
N LYS A 401 9.06 -8.70 16.17
CA LYS A 401 9.32 -8.13 14.83
C LYS A 401 8.41 -6.94 14.55
N PHE A 402 8.96 -5.73 14.49
CA PHE A 402 8.31 -4.56 13.89
C PHE A 402 8.36 -4.64 12.35
N PHE A 403 7.21 -4.67 11.69
CA PHE A 403 7.12 -4.43 10.25
C PHE A 403 7.13 -2.91 10.00
N SER A 404 8.10 -2.40 9.23
CA SER A 404 8.12 -1.02 8.73
C SER A 404 7.45 -0.95 7.36
N VAL A 405 6.54 0.03 7.18
CA VAL A 405 5.99 0.45 5.90
C VAL A 405 6.53 1.87 5.76
N SER A 406 7.69 1.99 5.14
CA SER A 406 8.32 3.28 4.89
C SER A 406 9.14 3.18 3.61
N SER A 407 8.49 2.75 2.53
CA SER A 407 9.19 2.30 1.32
C SER A 407 8.64 2.87 0.01
N PHE A 408 7.89 3.96 0.07
CA PHE A 408 7.53 4.75 -1.08
C PHE A 408 7.45 6.20 -0.64
N ILE A 409 8.53 6.96 -0.86
CA ILE A 409 8.62 8.43 -0.94
C ILE A 409 10.12 8.78 -0.95
N TRP A 410 10.64 9.19 -2.11
CA TRP A 410 11.95 9.83 -2.21
C TRP A 410 11.83 11.28 -1.70
N PRO A 411 12.70 11.78 -0.78
CA PRO A 411 12.56 13.11 -0.18
C PRO A 411 12.87 14.28 -1.11
N GLU A 412 13.41 14.03 -2.30
CA GLU A 412 14.04 15.08 -3.13
C GLU A 412 13.06 15.85 -4.02
N MET A 413 11.76 15.51 -4.00
CA MET A 413 10.73 16.20 -4.80
C MET A 413 9.47 16.59 -4.01
N LEU A 414 9.51 16.49 -2.68
CA LEU A 414 8.35 16.76 -1.83
C LEU A 414 8.57 18.03 -1.02
N SER A 415 7.61 18.96 -1.07
CA SER A 415 7.53 20.02 -0.08
C SER A 415 7.33 19.40 1.31
N ARG A 416 7.77 20.09 2.37
CA ARG A 416 7.73 19.57 3.75
C ARG A 416 6.30 19.19 4.21
N GLU A 417 5.25 19.73 3.60
CA GLU A 417 3.86 19.37 3.89
C GLU A 417 3.51 17.93 3.44
N LEU A 418 4.08 17.46 2.32
CA LEU A 418 3.84 16.12 1.75
C LEU A 418 4.42 15.00 2.63
N PHE A 419 5.52 15.26 3.34
CA PHE A 419 6.14 14.27 4.22
C PHE A 419 5.33 14.04 5.50
N SER A 420 4.78 15.12 6.08
CA SER A 420 3.96 15.07 7.29
C SER A 420 2.67 14.28 7.07
N LEU A 421 1.99 14.50 5.94
CA LEU A 421 0.75 13.81 5.61
C LEU A 421 0.96 12.30 5.39
N CYS A 422 2.00 11.93 4.64
CA CYS A 422 2.30 10.53 4.34
C CYS A 422 2.81 9.78 5.58
N ALA A 423 3.57 10.44 6.46
CA ALA A 423 4.03 9.86 7.72
C ALA A 423 2.87 9.62 8.71
N ILE A 424 1.89 10.53 8.78
CA ILE A 424 0.69 10.37 9.62
C ILE A 424 -0.16 9.19 9.11
N ILE A 425 -0.45 9.14 7.81
CA ILE A 425 -1.27 8.08 7.19
C ILE A 425 -0.59 6.69 7.34
N ALA A 426 0.73 6.61 7.16
CA ALA A 426 1.47 5.35 7.28
C ALA A 426 1.60 4.84 8.72
N THR A 427 1.52 5.72 9.73
CA THR A 427 1.68 5.36 11.14
C THR A 427 0.38 4.81 11.74
N PHE A 428 -0.78 5.34 11.35
CA PHE A 428 -2.06 4.95 11.97
C PHE A 428 -2.72 3.70 11.41
N GLY A 429 -2.41 3.29 10.17
CA GLY A 429 -2.89 2.02 9.59
C GLY A 429 -2.43 0.75 10.32
N LYS A 430 -1.52 0.87 11.30
CA LYS A 430 -0.98 -0.26 12.08
C LYS A 430 -1.60 -0.45 13.47
N PHE A 431 -2.46 0.45 13.94
CA PHE A 431 -2.93 0.45 15.34
C PHE A 431 -4.27 -0.28 15.59
N VAL A 432 -4.83 -0.99 14.61
CA VAL A 432 -6.15 -1.65 14.74
C VAL A 432 -6.11 -2.97 15.55
N LYS A 433 -4.98 -3.35 16.18
CA LYS A 433 -4.90 -4.58 17.00
C LYS A 433 -4.00 -4.43 18.24
N ALA A 434 -4.50 -3.78 19.30
CA ALA A 434 -4.02 -4.02 20.66
C ALA A 434 -5.13 -3.66 21.69
N PRO A 435 -5.39 -4.48 22.71
CA PRO A 435 -6.35 -4.14 23.75
C PRO A 435 -5.70 -3.28 24.86
N LYS A 436 -6.47 -2.27 25.29
CA LYS A 436 -6.49 -1.55 26.58
C LYS A 436 -5.20 -0.91 27.12
N GLU A 437 -5.33 0.40 27.38
CA GLU A 437 -4.50 1.29 28.22
C GLU A 437 -3.09 1.66 27.70
N ILE A 438 -2.99 2.81 27.02
CA ILE A 438 -1.74 3.57 26.85
C ILE A 438 -2.03 5.05 27.11
N LEU A 439 -1.48 5.60 28.20
CA LEU A 439 -1.44 7.03 28.51
C LEU A 439 -0.28 7.69 27.75
N PHE A 440 -0.57 8.74 27.00
CA PHE A 440 0.44 9.56 26.31
C PHE A 440 0.98 10.65 27.24
N CYS A 441 2.32 10.80 27.30
CA CYS A 441 2.98 11.94 27.95
C CYS A 441 3.66 12.83 26.88
N PRO A 442 3.58 14.18 26.94
CA PRO A 442 3.82 15.05 25.78
C PRO A 442 5.28 15.42 25.51
N ASN A 443 6.25 14.64 25.99
CA ASN A 443 7.66 14.83 25.68
C ASN A 443 8.21 13.47 25.24
N GLY A 444 8.68 13.37 23.99
CA GLY A 444 9.13 12.13 23.35
C GLY A 444 10.37 11.45 23.97
N ALA A 445 10.30 11.10 25.24
CA ALA A 445 11.20 10.18 25.94
C ALA A 445 10.39 8.94 26.34
N LEU A 446 10.84 7.78 25.89
CA LEU A 446 10.30 6.48 26.31
C LEU A 446 10.76 6.24 27.76
N VAL A 447 10.00 6.69 28.76
CA VAL A 447 10.24 6.30 30.15
C VAL A 447 9.58 4.93 30.36
N THR A 448 10.39 3.88 30.42
CA THR A 448 9.96 2.61 31.01
C THR A 448 9.56 2.88 32.46
N LEU A 449 8.26 2.79 32.77
CA LEU A 449 7.78 2.62 34.14
C LEU A 449 8.32 1.28 34.67
N GLY A 450 9.51 1.32 35.27
CA GLY A 450 10.00 0.24 36.10
C GLY A 450 9.07 0.11 37.30
N ARG A 451 8.32 -0.98 37.39
CA ARG A 451 7.63 -1.35 38.62
C ARG A 451 8.68 -1.53 39.73
N ASN A 452 8.53 -0.71 40.78
CA ASN A 452 9.00 -0.90 42.15
C ASN A 452 10.09 -1.96 42.35
N ILE A 453 11.36 -1.52 42.25
CA ILE A 453 12.43 -2.18 43.00
C ILE A 453 12.33 -1.64 44.42
N GLN A 454 11.78 -2.45 45.32
CA GLN A 454 12.05 -2.29 46.74
C GLN A 454 13.55 -2.53 46.95
N GLN A 455 14.32 -1.47 47.13
CA GLN A 455 15.59 -1.57 47.82
C GLN A 455 15.29 -1.47 49.32
N GLN A 456 15.49 -2.57 50.03
CA GLN A 456 15.77 -2.55 51.46
C GLN A 456 17.04 -1.71 51.67
N SER A 457 16.92 -0.58 52.37
CA SER A 457 18.03 -0.09 53.18
C SER A 457 17.99 -0.83 54.51
N SER A 458 19.13 -1.39 54.89
CA SER A 458 19.45 -1.64 56.29
C SER A 458 19.31 -0.32 57.03
N ASP A 459 18.37 -0.26 57.97
CA ASP A 459 18.11 0.76 59.00
C ASP A 459 16.63 1.16 58.93
N GLY A 460 15.81 0.38 59.63
CA GLY A 460 14.36 0.58 59.68
C GLY A 460 13.99 1.91 60.31
N ASN A 461 13.20 2.71 59.58
CA ASN A 461 12.23 3.64 60.13
C ASN A 461 11.22 4.07 59.05
N PHE A 462 9.94 3.93 59.38
CA PHE A 462 8.79 4.43 58.62
C PHE A 462 8.65 5.94 58.77
N VAL A 463 8.44 6.70 57.68
CA VAL A 463 7.80 8.03 57.74
C VAL A 463 6.89 8.29 56.53
N LYS A 464 5.60 8.44 56.88
CA LYS A 464 4.45 9.18 56.30
C LYS A 464 4.51 9.88 54.93
N GLU A 465 3.37 9.76 54.24
CA GLU A 465 2.84 10.65 53.19
C GLU A 465 2.81 12.13 53.60
N THR A 466 3.16 13.02 52.67
CA THR A 466 2.67 14.41 52.62
C THR A 466 2.63 14.93 51.18
N SER A 467 1.72 15.89 50.99
CA SER A 467 1.13 16.47 49.78
C SER A 467 2.08 17.10 48.76
N ALA A 468 1.66 17.07 47.49
CA ALA A 468 2.26 17.81 46.40
C ALA A 468 1.74 19.26 46.38
N ASP A 469 2.60 20.20 46.77
CA ASP A 469 2.45 21.63 46.48
C ASP A 469 3.55 22.08 45.52
N GLU A 470 3.17 23.05 44.69
CA GLU A 470 3.88 23.67 43.58
C GLU A 470 5.31 24.16 43.91
N GLN A 471 6.28 23.90 43.03
CA GLN A 471 7.44 24.78 42.88
C GLN A 471 7.79 25.02 41.40
N ILE A 472 7.47 26.24 40.99
CA ILE A 472 7.90 26.91 39.76
C ILE A 472 9.38 27.30 39.92
N ILE A 473 10.25 26.83 39.02
CA ILE A 473 11.62 27.36 38.89
C ILE A 473 11.66 28.31 37.70
N LYS A 474 11.85 29.59 38.03
CA LYS A 474 12.07 30.72 37.13
C LYS A 474 13.56 30.77 36.77
N ILE A 475 13.92 30.87 35.49
CA ILE A 475 15.28 31.24 35.07
C ILE A 475 15.21 32.56 34.31
N GLU A 476 15.78 33.60 34.90
CA GLU A 476 15.99 34.92 34.32
C GLU A 476 17.33 34.96 33.58
N GLY A 477 17.37 35.56 32.39
CA GLY A 477 18.58 35.85 31.64
C GLY A 477 18.40 37.05 30.74
N LYS A 478 18.93 38.20 31.17
CA LYS A 478 18.94 39.50 30.47
C LYS A 478 19.93 39.49 29.30
N GLY A 479 19.56 40.14 28.19
CA GLY A 479 20.48 40.51 27.11
C GLY A 479 19.78 41.09 25.90
N THR A 480 19.63 42.43 25.86
CA THR A 480 19.26 43.20 24.66
C THR A 480 20.52 43.65 23.91
N PHE A 481 20.62 43.38 22.61
CA PHE A 481 21.41 44.19 21.68
C PHE A 481 20.68 44.37 20.34
N THR A 482 20.60 45.63 19.94
CA THR A 482 20.17 46.19 18.66
C THR A 482 21.36 46.31 17.71
N THR A 483 21.18 46.04 16.40
CA THR A 483 21.67 46.88 15.29
C THR A 483 21.19 46.34 13.93
N LYS A 484 20.46 47.22 13.22
CA LYS A 484 20.36 47.23 11.75
C LYS A 484 21.76 47.44 11.15
N GLU A 485 21.93 46.99 9.90
CA GLU A 485 23.05 47.24 8.97
C GLU A 485 24.19 46.20 8.91
N ARG A 486 23.96 45.14 8.13
CA ARG A 486 24.82 44.62 7.03
C ARG A 486 24.40 43.19 6.64
N LEU A 487 23.33 43.06 5.87
CA LEU A 487 22.94 41.82 5.19
C LEU A 487 22.39 42.12 3.78
N SER A 488 23.07 43.00 3.04
CA SER A 488 22.80 43.27 1.62
C SER A 488 23.63 42.41 0.66
N ASP A 489 24.63 41.67 1.13
CA ASP A 489 25.68 41.18 0.21
C ASP A 489 25.73 39.65 0.04
N TYR A 490 24.84 38.89 0.69
CA TYR A 490 24.69 37.45 0.44
C TYR A 490 23.20 37.09 0.33
N GLY A 491 22.69 37.16 -0.90
CA GLY A 491 21.30 36.84 -1.23
C GLY A 491 20.97 35.35 -1.01
N ILE A 492 20.55 34.99 0.21
CA ILE A 492 19.78 33.77 0.50
C ILE A 492 18.74 34.09 1.59
N LYS A 493 17.48 34.27 1.16
CA LYS A 493 16.29 34.40 2.03
C LYS A 493 15.89 33.03 2.57
N MET A 494 16.42 32.60 3.71
CA MET A 494 16.02 31.33 4.36
C MET A 494 15.84 31.43 5.89
N TRP A 495 15.79 32.63 6.45
CA TRP A 495 15.69 32.83 7.90
C TRP A 495 14.34 33.38 8.41
N GLU A 496 13.42 33.81 7.53
CA GLU A 496 12.04 34.15 7.93
C GLU A 496 11.13 32.91 8.12
N PHE A 497 11.55 31.72 7.65
CA PHE A 497 10.74 30.50 7.74
C PHE A 497 11.05 29.67 9.01
N VAL A 498 12.29 29.69 9.50
CA VAL A 498 12.70 28.98 10.72
C VAL A 498 12.18 29.67 11.99
N GLY A 499 12.09 31.00 11.97
CA GLY A 499 11.43 31.76 13.04
C GLY A 499 9.93 31.45 13.17
N ASN A 500 9.23 31.33 12.02
CA ASN A 500 7.79 31.03 12.01
C ASN A 500 7.46 29.59 12.44
N ALA A 501 8.26 28.59 12.07
CA ALA A 501 8.02 27.20 12.49
C ALA A 501 8.22 26.99 14.01
N TYR A 502 9.15 27.72 14.62
CA TYR A 502 9.39 27.66 16.07
C TYR A 502 8.32 28.41 16.87
N GLU A 503 7.84 29.55 16.36
CA GLU A 503 6.70 30.28 16.94
C GLU A 503 5.37 29.52 16.77
N VAL A 504 5.16 28.81 15.65
CA VAL A 504 4.05 27.86 15.45
C VAL A 504 4.15 26.69 16.44
N TYR A 505 5.34 26.13 16.69
CA TYR A 505 5.46 25.07 17.70
C TYR A 505 5.13 25.56 19.13
N LYS A 506 5.50 26.81 19.47
CA LYS A 506 5.11 27.46 20.74
C LYS A 506 3.62 27.77 20.86
N MET A 507 2.98 28.21 19.76
CA MET A 507 1.52 28.46 19.73
C MET A 507 0.71 27.17 19.79
N TYR A 508 1.16 26.07 19.20
CA TYR A 508 0.35 24.86 19.06
C TYR A 508 0.61 23.80 20.15
N GLY A 509 1.76 23.88 20.82
CA GLY A 509 2.15 22.96 21.90
C GLY A 509 1.72 23.36 23.31
N THR A 510 1.13 24.56 23.49
CA THR A 510 0.68 25.06 24.80
C THR A 510 -0.85 25.11 24.89
N PHE A 511 -1.41 24.77 26.06
CA PHE A 511 -2.86 24.81 26.31
C PHE A 511 -3.48 26.19 25.99
N ASP A 512 -2.73 27.26 26.28
CA ASP A 512 -3.13 28.65 26.01
C ASP A 512 -3.23 28.98 24.51
N GLY A 513 -2.34 28.43 23.69
CA GLY A 513 -2.40 28.61 22.25
C GLY A 513 -3.46 27.74 21.55
N GLN A 514 -3.76 26.55 22.09
CA GLN A 514 -4.92 25.75 21.66
C GLN A 514 -6.26 26.46 21.94
N MET A 515 -6.37 27.12 23.10
CA MET A 515 -7.54 27.94 23.46
C MET A 515 -7.68 29.18 22.56
N LYS A 516 -6.58 29.86 22.21
CA LYS A 516 -6.59 30.98 21.26
C LYS A 516 -7.07 30.56 19.86
N ILE A 517 -6.64 29.40 19.35
CA ILE A 517 -7.08 28.87 18.05
C ILE A 517 -8.57 28.46 18.11
N HIS A 518 -9.01 27.85 19.20
CA HIS A 518 -10.43 27.53 19.40
C HIS A 518 -11.29 28.82 19.38
N HIS A 519 -10.90 29.84 20.14
CA HIS A 519 -11.56 31.15 20.12
C HIS A 519 -11.56 31.80 18.72
N GLN A 520 -10.47 31.71 17.96
CA GLN A 520 -10.40 32.23 16.59
C GLN A 520 -11.35 31.51 15.63
N ILE A 521 -11.52 30.21 15.76
CA ILE A 521 -12.45 29.44 14.91
C ILE A 521 -13.90 29.76 15.27
N VAL A 522 -14.24 29.77 16.56
CA VAL A 522 -15.60 30.09 17.02
C VAL A 522 -15.98 31.52 16.62
N SER A 523 -15.11 32.50 16.89
CA SER A 523 -15.36 33.89 16.47
C SER A 523 -15.49 34.05 14.95
N ARG A 524 -14.73 33.28 14.16
CA ARG A 524 -14.87 33.26 12.71
C ARG A 524 -16.19 32.63 12.25
N HIS A 525 -16.63 31.56 12.90
CA HIS A 525 -17.93 30.93 12.62
C HIS A 525 -19.08 31.88 12.94
N ASP A 526 -19.06 32.52 14.12
CA ASP A 526 -20.07 33.51 14.53
C ASP A 526 -20.15 34.69 13.54
N GLN A 527 -18.99 35.20 13.11
CA GLN A 527 -18.93 36.24 12.09
C GLN A 527 -19.50 35.75 10.75
N THR A 528 -19.20 34.51 10.36
CA THR A 528 -19.70 33.94 9.09
C THR A 528 -21.21 33.73 9.15
N ILE A 529 -21.77 33.29 10.27
CA ILE A 529 -23.23 33.18 10.49
C ILE A 529 -23.90 34.56 10.40
N THR A 530 -23.29 35.58 11.00
CA THR A 530 -23.76 36.97 10.92
C THR A 530 -23.76 37.45 9.47
N ASP A 531 -22.68 37.21 8.75
CA ASP A 531 -22.56 37.54 7.34
C ASP A 531 -23.61 36.82 6.47
N ILE A 532 -23.89 35.54 6.76
CA ILE A 532 -24.95 34.78 6.08
C ILE A 532 -26.31 35.43 6.32
N LYS A 533 -26.64 35.79 7.57
CA LYS A 533 -27.89 36.50 7.90
C LYS A 533 -28.01 37.81 7.11
N GLU A 534 -26.95 38.59 7.02
CA GLU A 534 -26.93 39.82 6.22
C GLU A 534 -27.13 39.55 4.71
N VAL A 535 -26.60 38.45 4.17
CA VAL A 535 -26.87 38.05 2.77
C VAL A 535 -28.33 37.63 2.58
N LEU A 536 -28.90 36.86 3.51
CA LEU A 536 -30.30 36.44 3.48
C LEU A 536 -31.24 37.66 3.53
N GLU A 537 -30.90 38.68 4.33
CA GLU A 537 -31.59 39.97 4.42
C GLU A 537 -31.35 40.89 3.21
N GLY A 538 -30.47 40.52 2.27
CA GLY A 538 -30.16 41.31 1.08
C GLY A 538 -29.20 42.48 1.31
N LYS A 539 -28.54 42.56 2.47
CA LYS A 539 -27.54 43.59 2.80
C LYS A 539 -26.17 43.32 2.16
N ARG A 540 -25.92 42.08 1.72
CA ARG A 540 -24.67 41.64 1.05
C ARG A 540 -24.94 40.87 -0.25
N ARG A 541 -23.93 40.83 -1.13
CA ARG A 541 -24.06 40.45 -2.55
C ARG A 541 -24.25 38.95 -2.84
N GLY A 542 -23.92 38.03 -1.93
CA GLY A 542 -24.09 36.59 -2.15
C GLY A 542 -23.13 35.73 -1.32
N LEU A 543 -23.29 34.41 -1.41
CA LEU A 543 -22.48 33.41 -0.72
C LEU A 543 -21.68 32.57 -1.71
N ALA A 544 -20.56 32.03 -1.22
CA ALA A 544 -19.86 30.92 -1.84
C ALA A 544 -20.09 29.63 -1.04
N LEU A 545 -20.16 28.49 -1.73
CA LEU A 545 -20.14 27.16 -1.11
C LEU A 545 -18.82 26.48 -1.43
N SER A 546 -18.13 25.96 -0.42
CA SER A 546 -16.86 25.28 -0.57
C SER A 546 -16.93 23.85 -0.04
N LEU A 547 -16.55 22.89 -0.89
CA LEU A 547 -16.53 21.46 -0.58
C LEU A 547 -15.08 20.96 -0.55
N GLY A 548 -14.67 20.43 0.60
CA GLY A 548 -13.31 19.94 0.81
C GLY A 548 -12.93 18.69 0.00
N GLY A 549 -11.63 18.39 -0.05
CA GLY A 549 -11.15 17.10 -0.55
C GLY A 549 -11.35 15.97 0.47
N CYS A 550 -11.92 14.84 0.02
CA CYS A 550 -12.27 13.72 0.91
C CYS A 550 -12.22 12.32 0.29
N GLY A 551 -11.72 12.15 -0.95
CA GLY A 551 -11.63 10.84 -1.60
C GLY A 551 -12.99 10.12 -1.68
N PHE A 552 -13.03 8.84 -1.31
CA PHE A 552 -14.23 7.99 -1.43
C PHE A 552 -15.32 8.22 -0.37
N VAL A 553 -15.10 9.06 0.65
CA VAL A 553 -16.15 9.40 1.63
C VAL A 553 -17.01 10.60 1.19
N ASN A 554 -16.94 10.97 -0.09
CA ASN A 554 -17.76 12.01 -0.69
C ASN A 554 -19.28 11.78 -0.69
N PRO A 555 -19.88 10.59 -0.39
CA PRO A 555 -21.34 10.47 -0.15
C PRO A 555 -21.86 11.43 0.93
N TYR A 556 -21.00 11.87 1.85
CA TYR A 556 -21.31 12.96 2.79
C TYR A 556 -21.80 14.23 2.08
N TYR A 557 -21.12 14.66 1.01
CA TYR A 557 -21.52 15.84 0.25
C TYR A 557 -22.83 15.64 -0.51
N PHE A 558 -23.14 14.41 -0.93
CA PHE A 558 -24.45 14.12 -1.51
C PHE A 558 -25.57 14.32 -0.49
N GLY A 559 -25.37 13.87 0.75
CA GLY A 559 -26.29 14.10 1.86
C GLY A 559 -26.48 15.59 2.16
N VAL A 560 -25.38 16.33 2.31
CA VAL A 560 -25.40 17.80 2.55
C VAL A 560 -26.17 18.53 1.45
N LEU A 561 -25.85 18.26 0.19
CA LEU A 561 -26.49 18.93 -0.95
C LEU A 561 -27.96 18.52 -1.11
N LYS A 562 -28.31 17.27 -0.80
CA LYS A 562 -29.71 16.83 -0.78
C LYS A 562 -30.49 17.57 0.30
N CYS A 563 -29.99 17.62 1.53
CA CYS A 563 -30.62 18.35 2.62
C CYS A 563 -30.77 19.85 2.29
N LEU A 564 -29.73 20.48 1.75
CA LEU A 564 -29.79 21.89 1.34
C LEU A 564 -30.87 22.15 0.27
N ARG A 565 -31.16 21.19 -0.61
CA ARG A 565 -32.25 21.29 -1.60
C ARG A 565 -33.63 21.03 -1.00
N ASP A 566 -33.70 20.16 0.00
CA ASP A 566 -34.96 19.79 0.64
C ASP A 566 -35.44 20.84 1.66
N HIS A 567 -34.51 21.46 2.38
CA HIS A 567 -34.81 22.28 3.56
C HIS A 567 -34.18 23.68 3.57
N GLY A 568 -33.24 23.98 2.66
CA GLY A 568 -32.49 25.24 2.65
C GLY A 568 -32.47 25.92 1.28
N GLN A 569 -33.57 25.84 0.54
CA GLN A 569 -33.68 26.40 -0.82
C GLN A 569 -33.40 27.89 -0.84
N PHE A 570 -33.83 28.62 0.19
CA PHE A 570 -33.56 30.06 0.30
C PHE A 570 -32.06 30.34 0.45
N LEU A 571 -31.38 29.67 1.38
CA LEU A 571 -29.92 29.77 1.53
C LEU A 571 -29.21 29.39 0.22
N ARG A 572 -29.64 28.29 -0.40
CA ARG A 572 -29.10 27.81 -1.69
C ARG A 572 -29.25 28.86 -2.79
N SER A 573 -30.37 29.58 -2.84
CA SER A 573 -30.62 30.62 -3.85
C SER A 573 -29.63 31.79 -3.78
N LYS A 574 -29.00 32.01 -2.62
CA LYS A 574 -27.99 33.05 -2.42
C LYS A 574 -26.57 32.59 -2.74
N ILE A 575 -26.35 31.31 -3.05
CA ILE A 575 -25.04 30.78 -3.42
C ILE A 575 -24.75 31.14 -4.88
N THR A 576 -23.78 32.02 -5.07
CA THR A 576 -23.37 32.54 -6.38
C THR A 576 -22.09 31.91 -6.90
N ARG A 577 -21.30 31.27 -6.03
CA ARG A 577 -20.07 30.56 -6.38
C ARG A 577 -19.98 29.22 -5.68
N TYR A 578 -19.51 28.21 -6.40
CA TYR A 578 -19.24 26.87 -5.88
C TYR A 578 -17.78 26.58 -6.10
N ALA A 579 -17.09 26.18 -5.04
CA ALA A 579 -15.70 25.77 -5.08
C ALA A 579 -15.54 24.35 -4.55
N GLY A 580 -14.55 23.63 -5.08
CA GLY A 580 -14.17 22.37 -4.47
C GLY A 580 -12.77 21.93 -4.83
N THR A 581 -12.27 21.02 -4.01
CA THR A 581 -10.96 20.37 -4.16
C THR A 581 -11.15 18.87 -4.23
N SER A 582 -10.42 18.18 -5.13
CA SER A 582 -10.47 16.73 -5.25
C SER A 582 -11.91 16.23 -5.41
N ALA A 583 -12.37 15.26 -4.62
CA ALA A 583 -13.77 14.81 -4.64
C ALA A 583 -14.81 15.94 -4.43
N GLY A 584 -14.48 16.99 -3.67
CA GLY A 584 -15.32 18.17 -3.53
C GLY A 584 -15.48 18.98 -4.82
N SER A 585 -14.47 18.99 -5.70
CA SER A 585 -14.54 19.66 -7.02
C SER A 585 -15.53 18.95 -7.96
N LEU A 586 -15.58 17.61 -7.88
CA LEU A 586 -16.55 16.80 -8.62
C LEU A 586 -17.98 17.13 -8.17
N MET A 587 -18.19 17.27 -6.86
CA MET A 587 -19.49 17.60 -6.28
C MET A 587 -19.93 19.04 -6.58
N ALA A 588 -19.01 20.00 -6.49
CA ALA A 588 -19.28 21.39 -6.88
C ALA A 588 -19.68 21.48 -8.36
N THR A 589 -18.97 20.75 -9.23
CA THR A 589 -19.29 20.67 -10.66
C THR A 589 -20.65 20.03 -10.88
N LEU A 590 -20.94 18.91 -10.22
CA LEU A 590 -22.22 18.22 -10.34
C LEU A 590 -23.41 19.11 -9.93
N GLU A 591 -23.27 19.85 -8.82
CA GLU A 591 -24.30 20.79 -8.34
C GLU A 591 -24.57 21.94 -9.32
N VAL A 592 -23.51 22.48 -9.93
CA VAL A 592 -23.60 23.62 -10.84
C VAL A 592 -24.08 23.20 -12.24
N VAL A 593 -23.54 22.11 -12.76
CA VAL A 593 -23.66 21.72 -14.16
C VAL A 593 -24.82 20.75 -14.40
N ALA A 594 -24.99 19.76 -13.53
CA ALA A 594 -25.97 18.69 -13.72
C ALA A 594 -26.67 18.29 -12.41
N PRO A 595 -27.33 19.23 -11.70
CA PRO A 595 -27.91 18.98 -10.38
C PRO A 595 -28.95 17.84 -10.38
N HIS A 596 -29.65 17.63 -11.50
CA HIS A 596 -30.63 16.56 -11.69
C HIS A 596 -30.00 15.16 -11.81
N LYS A 597 -28.69 15.05 -12.09
CA LYS A 597 -27.95 13.77 -12.18
C LYS A 597 -27.33 13.33 -10.86
N LEU A 598 -27.67 14.00 -9.75
CA LEU A 598 -27.13 13.71 -8.42
C LEU A 598 -27.28 12.22 -8.04
N ASN A 599 -28.47 11.64 -8.25
CA ASN A 599 -28.72 10.23 -7.93
C ASN A 599 -27.93 9.26 -8.83
N ILE A 600 -27.77 9.60 -10.11
CA ILE A 600 -26.99 8.79 -11.06
C ILE A 600 -25.51 8.77 -10.65
N ALA A 601 -24.96 9.95 -10.31
CA ALA A 601 -23.59 10.07 -9.83
C ALA A 601 -23.37 9.34 -8.50
N LEU A 602 -24.33 9.42 -7.57
CA LEU A 602 -24.27 8.68 -6.29
C LEU A 602 -24.26 7.17 -6.52
N GLN A 603 -25.12 6.66 -7.41
CA GLN A 603 -25.15 5.25 -7.73
C GLN A 603 -23.83 4.78 -8.35
N LYS A 604 -23.25 5.55 -9.28
CA LYS A 604 -21.93 5.24 -9.85
C LYS A 604 -20.82 5.22 -8.80
N MET A 605 -20.87 6.11 -7.81
CA MET A 605 -19.94 6.09 -6.67
C MET A 605 -20.12 4.83 -5.82
N TYR A 606 -21.35 4.39 -5.56
CA TYR A 606 -21.62 3.14 -4.86
C TYR A 606 -21.18 1.90 -5.64
N ASP A 607 -21.44 1.85 -6.95
CA ASP A 607 -20.99 0.76 -7.81
C ASP A 607 -19.45 0.64 -7.78
N MET A 608 -18.76 1.79 -7.80
CA MET A 608 -17.30 1.84 -7.69
C MET A 608 -16.81 1.40 -6.30
N ALA A 609 -17.49 1.80 -5.23
CA ALA A 609 -17.18 1.37 -3.86
C ALA A 609 -17.37 -0.14 -3.67
N ASP A 610 -18.46 -0.71 -4.19
CA ASP A 610 -18.73 -2.15 -4.12
C ASP A 610 -17.77 -2.96 -5.01
N THR A 611 -17.29 -2.39 -6.11
CA THR A 611 -16.21 -2.98 -6.93
C THR A 611 -14.89 -3.03 -6.15
N LEU A 612 -14.59 -1.98 -5.39
CA LEU A 612 -13.40 -1.89 -4.55
C LEU A 612 -13.53 -2.69 -3.24
N ASN A 613 -14.76 -2.98 -2.81
CA ASN A 613 -15.07 -3.71 -1.59
C ASN A 613 -16.33 -4.60 -1.74
N PRO A 614 -16.22 -5.77 -2.38
CA PRO A 614 -17.37 -6.65 -2.59
C PRO A 614 -17.77 -7.32 -1.27
N VAL A 615 -18.82 -6.81 -0.63
CA VAL A 615 -19.45 -7.45 0.54
C VAL A 615 -20.67 -8.26 0.07
N GLU A 616 -20.61 -9.58 0.23
CA GLU A 616 -21.82 -10.42 0.16
C GLU A 616 -22.76 -10.07 1.34
N PRO A 617 -24.05 -9.79 1.11
CA PRO A 617 -25.00 -9.52 2.19
C PRO A 617 -25.16 -10.75 3.10
N GLY A 618 -24.90 -10.59 4.41
CA GLY A 618 -25.31 -11.57 5.44
C GLY A 618 -24.23 -12.30 6.24
N SER A 619 -22.93 -11.95 6.12
CA SER A 619 -21.88 -12.62 6.90
C SER A 619 -21.41 -11.77 8.09
N GLY A 620 -21.58 -12.28 9.32
CA GLY A 620 -21.19 -11.60 10.57
C GLY A 620 -19.71 -11.22 10.65
N LEU A 621 -19.40 -10.30 11.58
CA LEU A 621 -18.13 -9.54 11.73
C LEU A 621 -16.84 -10.35 11.53
N VAL A 622 -16.82 -11.64 11.89
CA VAL A 622 -15.62 -12.50 11.80
C VAL A 622 -15.43 -13.09 10.39
N ARG A 623 -16.52 -13.31 9.64
CA ARG A 623 -16.49 -13.85 8.27
C ARG A 623 -16.31 -12.74 7.23
N GLY A 624 -16.79 -11.53 7.50
CA GLY A 624 -16.48 -10.33 6.70
C GLY A 624 -14.97 -10.04 6.64
N LEU A 625 -14.24 -10.28 7.73
CA LEU A 625 -12.78 -10.13 7.83
C LEU A 625 -12.02 -11.17 6.99
N ILE A 626 -12.53 -12.40 6.88
CA ILE A 626 -11.91 -13.48 6.10
C ILE A 626 -12.23 -13.31 4.60
N THR A 627 -13.42 -12.83 4.25
CA THR A 627 -13.82 -12.56 2.86
C THR A 627 -13.15 -11.29 2.31
N HIS A 628 -12.96 -10.23 3.11
CA HIS A 628 -12.20 -9.02 2.73
C HIS A 628 -10.75 -9.35 2.35
N VAL A 629 -10.17 -10.37 2.96
CA VAL A 629 -8.77 -10.76 2.70
C VAL A 629 -8.65 -11.69 1.47
N LEU A 630 -9.71 -12.43 1.12
CA LEU A 630 -9.62 -13.54 0.17
C LEU A 630 -10.39 -13.36 -1.15
N LYS A 631 -11.33 -12.39 -1.27
CA LYS A 631 -12.14 -12.18 -2.49
C LYS A 631 -12.03 -10.79 -3.14
N ALA A 632 -11.37 -9.81 -2.52
CA ALA A 632 -11.24 -8.49 -3.13
C ALA A 632 -10.27 -8.53 -4.33
N LYS A 633 -10.82 -8.42 -5.56
CA LYS A 633 -10.05 -8.14 -6.80
C LYS A 633 -9.16 -6.90 -6.63
N HIS A 634 -9.49 -6.04 -5.67
CA HIS A 634 -8.79 -4.83 -5.30
C HIS A 634 -8.42 -4.80 -3.79
N TYR A 635 -7.57 -5.74 -3.34
CA TYR A 635 -7.12 -5.88 -1.94
C TYR A 635 -6.57 -4.61 -1.28
N PHE A 636 -6.01 -3.67 -2.06
CA PHE A 636 -5.51 -2.40 -1.54
C PHE A 636 -6.44 -1.21 -1.87
N GLY A 637 -7.74 -1.44 -2.13
CA GLY A 637 -8.64 -0.38 -2.60
C GLY A 637 -8.10 0.26 -3.88
N ALA A 638 -7.99 1.58 -3.91
CA ALA A 638 -7.43 2.32 -5.04
C ALA A 638 -5.94 2.06 -5.31
N PHE A 639 -5.19 1.39 -4.42
CA PHE A 639 -3.80 0.98 -4.65
C PHE A 639 -3.64 -0.39 -5.32
N SER A 640 -4.74 -1.01 -5.75
CA SER A 640 -4.71 -2.36 -6.34
C SER A 640 -4.14 -2.33 -7.75
N SER A 641 -3.17 -3.21 -8.05
CA SER A 641 -2.54 -3.26 -9.37
C SER A 641 -3.57 -3.55 -10.47
N GLY A 642 -3.79 -2.58 -11.36
CA GLY A 642 -4.79 -2.66 -12.44
C GLY A 642 -5.95 -1.68 -12.29
N PHE A 643 -6.22 -1.16 -11.09
CA PHE A 643 -7.17 -0.06 -10.89
C PHE A 643 -6.51 1.26 -11.34
N SER A 644 -7.24 2.09 -12.06
CA SER A 644 -6.80 3.43 -12.42
C SER A 644 -7.91 4.40 -12.11
N LEU A 645 -7.77 5.12 -10.98
CA LEU A 645 -8.75 6.12 -10.57
C LEU A 645 -9.00 7.14 -11.69
N LYS A 646 -7.95 7.54 -12.42
CA LYS A 646 -8.05 8.40 -13.59
C LYS A 646 -9.03 7.82 -14.64
N ASN A 647 -8.84 6.57 -15.05
CA ASN A 647 -9.69 5.94 -16.07
C ASN A 647 -11.15 5.81 -15.60
N GLU A 648 -11.37 5.42 -14.34
CA GLU A 648 -12.72 5.31 -13.76
C GLU A 648 -13.41 6.67 -13.68
N LEU A 649 -12.69 7.71 -13.23
CA LEU A 649 -13.20 9.08 -13.20
C LEU A 649 -13.49 9.61 -14.61
N GLU A 650 -12.64 9.31 -15.61
CA GLU A 650 -12.91 9.66 -17.01
C GLU A 650 -14.24 9.06 -17.49
N VAL A 651 -14.48 7.77 -17.22
CA VAL A 651 -15.74 7.10 -17.58
C VAL A 651 -16.94 7.74 -16.87
N ILE A 652 -16.83 8.02 -15.57
CA ILE A 652 -17.91 8.67 -14.79
C ILE A 652 -18.19 10.07 -15.34
N LEU A 653 -17.16 10.88 -15.55
CA LEU A 653 -17.28 12.24 -16.07
C LEU A 653 -17.91 12.23 -17.47
N ASP A 654 -17.45 11.35 -18.37
CA ASP A 654 -17.97 11.23 -19.73
C ASP A 654 -19.43 10.75 -19.75
N THR A 655 -19.85 9.97 -18.74
CA THR A 655 -21.23 9.50 -18.59
C THR A 655 -22.14 10.58 -18.01
N VAL A 656 -21.74 11.20 -16.89
CA VAL A 656 -22.55 12.20 -16.18
C VAL A 656 -22.68 13.48 -17.01
N PHE A 657 -21.60 13.92 -17.65
CA PHE A 657 -21.55 15.17 -18.41
C PHE A 657 -21.57 14.97 -19.93
N ALA A 658 -22.10 13.84 -20.40
CA ALA A 658 -22.20 13.50 -21.83
C ALA A 658 -22.82 14.61 -22.71
N ASP A 659 -23.75 15.39 -22.16
CA ASP A 659 -24.44 16.46 -22.88
C ASP A 659 -23.49 17.62 -23.23
N LEU A 660 -22.48 17.89 -22.39
CA LEU A 660 -21.50 18.93 -22.64
C LEU A 660 -20.56 18.61 -23.79
N ARG A 661 -20.35 17.32 -24.10
CA ARG A 661 -19.48 16.86 -25.19
C ARG A 661 -20.01 17.21 -26.58
N LYS A 662 -21.32 17.49 -26.68
CA LYS A 662 -21.99 17.83 -27.94
C LYS A 662 -21.88 19.32 -28.27
N LEU A 663 -21.39 20.14 -27.35
CA LEU A 663 -21.30 21.59 -27.51
C LEU A 663 -20.03 21.97 -28.27
N THR A 664 -20.16 22.95 -29.15
CA THR A 664 -19.00 23.66 -29.73
C THR A 664 -18.27 24.47 -28.64
N PRO A 665 -16.98 24.80 -28.82
CA PRO A 665 -16.26 25.66 -27.87
C PRO A 665 -16.96 26.99 -27.58
N GLU A 666 -17.59 27.60 -28.59
CA GLU A 666 -18.37 28.84 -28.44
C GLU A 666 -19.59 28.63 -27.55
N GLN A 667 -20.38 27.59 -27.82
CA GLN A 667 -21.55 27.24 -26.99
C GLN A 667 -21.16 26.89 -25.56
N PHE A 668 -20.02 26.21 -25.37
CA PHE A 668 -19.53 25.83 -24.04
C PHE A 668 -19.10 27.06 -23.22
N ARG A 669 -18.44 28.04 -23.85
CA ARG A 669 -18.06 29.30 -23.19
C ARG A 669 -19.26 30.16 -22.81
N GLU A 670 -20.34 30.10 -23.58
CA GLU A 670 -21.59 30.83 -23.32
C GLU A 670 -22.51 30.15 -22.29
N LEU A 671 -22.16 28.97 -21.77
CA LEU A 671 -22.89 28.37 -20.65
C LEU A 671 -22.92 29.33 -19.47
N ASP A 672 -24.11 29.60 -18.93
CA ASP A 672 -24.33 30.61 -17.88
C ASP A 672 -23.35 30.47 -16.71
N TRP A 673 -23.16 29.26 -16.20
CA TRP A 673 -22.26 28.99 -15.08
C TRP A 673 -20.77 29.23 -15.41
N ASN A 674 -20.37 29.09 -16.67
CA ASN A 674 -18.98 29.29 -17.13
C ASN A 674 -18.73 30.78 -17.36
N LYS A 675 -19.69 31.46 -18.00
CA LYS A 675 -19.66 32.91 -18.26
C LYS A 675 -19.71 33.72 -16.97
N THR A 676 -20.54 33.32 -16.01
CA THR A 676 -20.69 33.99 -14.71
C THR A 676 -19.64 33.57 -13.68
N LYS A 677 -18.71 32.67 -14.04
CA LYS A 677 -17.68 32.10 -13.15
C LYS A 677 -18.30 31.53 -11.87
N LYS A 678 -19.36 30.73 -12.03
CA LYS A 678 -20.09 30.12 -10.91
C LYS A 678 -19.36 28.91 -10.31
N LEU A 679 -18.49 28.25 -11.08
CA LEU A 679 -17.72 27.07 -10.66
C LEU A 679 -16.24 27.39 -10.51
N TYR A 680 -15.62 26.91 -9.43
CA TYR A 680 -14.19 26.99 -9.16
C TYR A 680 -13.63 25.62 -8.79
N VAL A 681 -12.60 25.19 -9.51
CA VAL A 681 -11.87 23.93 -9.29
C VAL A 681 -10.49 24.26 -8.73
N SER A 682 -10.26 23.90 -7.47
CA SER A 682 -8.97 24.09 -6.80
C SER A 682 -7.96 23.05 -7.27
N THR A 683 -6.79 23.50 -7.70
CA THR A 683 -5.67 22.66 -8.15
C THR A 683 -4.36 23.19 -7.58
N SER A 684 -3.34 22.33 -7.49
CA SER A 684 -1.99 22.76 -7.10
C SER A 684 -1.09 22.74 -8.34
N LYS A 685 -0.64 23.91 -8.79
CA LYS A 685 0.22 24.09 -9.98
C LYS A 685 1.69 24.11 -9.57
N TYR A 686 2.54 23.44 -10.34
CA TYR A 686 3.99 23.59 -10.21
C TYR A 686 4.45 24.93 -10.81
N VAL A 687 5.04 25.79 -9.98
CA VAL A 687 5.67 27.06 -10.37
C VAL A 687 7.03 27.12 -9.67
N ASP A 688 8.12 27.16 -10.44
CA ASP A 688 9.49 27.22 -9.93
C ASP A 688 9.80 26.19 -8.84
N LEU A 689 9.35 24.93 -9.04
CA LEU A 689 9.48 23.80 -8.10
C LEU A 689 8.67 23.94 -6.79
N CYS A 690 7.84 24.97 -6.64
CA CYS A 690 6.88 25.10 -5.55
C CYS A 690 5.45 24.83 -6.02
N LEU A 691 4.59 24.40 -5.11
CA LEU A 691 3.16 24.27 -5.39
C LEU A 691 2.45 25.58 -5.05
N GLN A 692 1.72 26.11 -6.03
CA GLN A 692 0.85 27.27 -5.86
C GLN A 692 -0.60 26.84 -6.11
N ASN A 693 -1.52 27.28 -5.26
CA ASN A 693 -2.93 27.00 -5.49
C ASN A 693 -3.44 27.83 -6.67
N VAL A 694 -4.18 27.18 -7.56
CA VAL A 694 -4.85 27.81 -8.69
C VAL A 694 -6.32 27.42 -8.67
N MET A 695 -7.18 28.43 -8.58
CA MET A 695 -8.63 28.32 -8.59
C MET A 695 -9.16 28.49 -10.02
N LEU A 696 -9.24 27.40 -10.77
CA LEU A 696 -9.69 27.40 -12.17
C LEU A 696 -11.20 27.66 -12.24
N ASN A 697 -11.64 28.65 -13.00
CA ASN A 697 -13.05 29.10 -13.03
C ASN A 697 -13.60 29.46 -14.41
N GLN A 698 -12.82 29.24 -15.45
CA GLN A 698 -13.21 29.42 -16.84
C GLN A 698 -12.62 28.27 -17.63
N PHE A 699 -13.48 27.64 -18.44
CA PHE A 699 -13.11 26.44 -19.17
C PHE A 699 -13.49 26.64 -20.64
N SER A 700 -12.55 26.38 -21.53
CA SER A 700 -12.70 26.61 -22.97
C SER A 700 -13.59 25.58 -23.64
N THR A 701 -13.54 24.34 -23.16
CA THR A 701 -14.26 23.16 -23.68
C THR A 701 -14.58 22.18 -22.56
N TYR A 702 -15.38 21.15 -22.87
CA TYR A 702 -15.60 20.03 -21.96
C TYR A 702 -14.30 19.30 -21.61
N GLU A 703 -13.40 19.10 -22.57
CA GLU A 703 -12.12 18.42 -22.34
C GLU A 703 -11.21 19.23 -21.40
N ASP A 704 -11.26 20.55 -21.48
CA ASP A 704 -10.57 21.46 -20.57
C ASP A 704 -11.11 21.36 -19.13
N LEU A 705 -12.44 21.37 -18.96
CA LEU A 705 -13.09 21.13 -17.67
C LEU A 705 -12.75 19.74 -17.11
N LYS A 706 -12.85 18.69 -17.94
CA LYS A 706 -12.52 17.31 -17.57
C LYS A 706 -11.07 17.21 -17.08
N THR A 707 -10.14 17.82 -17.81
CA THR A 707 -8.72 17.86 -17.44
C THR A 707 -8.50 18.61 -16.12
N ALA A 708 -9.23 19.70 -15.86
CA ALA A 708 -9.16 20.42 -14.58
C ALA A 708 -9.62 19.54 -13.40
N LEU A 709 -10.71 18.79 -13.57
CA LEU A 709 -11.25 17.90 -12.54
C LEU A 709 -10.32 16.72 -12.28
N LEU A 710 -9.79 16.10 -13.34
CA LEU A 710 -8.78 15.05 -13.22
C LEU A 710 -7.53 15.57 -12.52
N ALA A 711 -7.07 16.79 -12.84
CA ALA A 711 -5.96 17.42 -12.14
C ALA A 711 -6.26 17.68 -10.66
N SER A 712 -7.46 18.16 -10.33
CA SER A 712 -7.89 18.39 -8.94
C SER A 712 -7.96 17.10 -8.12
N CYS A 713 -8.16 15.95 -8.76
CA CYS A 713 -8.13 14.61 -8.14
C CYS A 713 -6.79 13.87 -8.32
N HIS A 714 -5.78 14.47 -8.96
CA HIS A 714 -4.54 13.78 -9.32
C HIS A 714 -3.55 13.82 -8.15
N ILE A 715 -3.60 12.79 -7.32
CA ILE A 715 -2.57 12.57 -6.31
C ILE A 715 -1.34 11.95 -7.01
N PRO A 716 -0.15 12.58 -6.96
CA PRO A 716 1.07 12.06 -7.57
C PRO A 716 1.37 10.63 -7.13
N PHE A 717 1.87 9.80 -8.06
CA PHE A 717 2.13 8.36 -7.87
C PHE A 717 0.89 7.48 -7.68
N PHE A 718 -0.16 7.97 -7.00
CA PHE A 718 -1.44 7.27 -6.83
C PHE A 718 -2.24 7.18 -8.13
N SER A 719 -2.23 8.26 -8.91
CA SER A 719 -3.07 8.40 -10.11
C SER A 719 -2.39 7.96 -11.41
N LYS A 720 -1.24 7.25 -11.31
CA LYS A 720 -0.28 6.96 -12.42
C LYS A 720 0.24 8.22 -13.10
N GLY A 721 1.46 8.63 -12.76
CA GLY A 721 2.11 9.83 -13.29
C GLY A 721 2.36 10.89 -12.20
N LEU A 722 3.22 11.86 -12.52
CA LEU A 722 3.64 12.89 -11.56
C LEU A 722 2.68 14.09 -11.50
N ALA A 723 2.05 14.43 -12.62
CA ALA A 723 1.10 15.54 -12.73
C ALA A 723 0.21 15.37 -13.97
N ILE A 724 -0.88 16.14 -14.05
CA ILE A 724 -1.67 16.33 -15.25
C ILE A 724 -1.16 17.58 -15.97
N SER A 725 -0.87 17.46 -17.27
CA SER A 725 -0.49 18.58 -18.11
C SER A 725 -1.73 19.30 -18.63
N ARG A 726 -1.70 20.64 -18.56
CA ARG A 726 -2.62 21.57 -19.23
C ARG A 726 -1.78 22.53 -20.08
N GLU A 727 -2.40 23.29 -20.98
CA GLU A 727 -1.71 24.22 -21.87
C GLU A 727 -0.77 25.18 -21.12
N ASP A 728 -1.12 25.56 -19.90
CA ASP A 728 -0.43 26.57 -19.12
C ASP A 728 0.45 26.00 -17.99
N GLY A 729 0.61 24.67 -17.88
CA GLY A 729 1.54 24.05 -16.93
C GLY A 729 1.13 22.67 -16.41
N TYR A 730 1.74 22.26 -15.30
CA TYR A 730 1.53 20.96 -14.67
C TYR A 730 0.82 21.09 -13.34
N TYR A 731 -0.22 20.27 -13.14
CA TYR A 731 -1.15 20.36 -12.04
C TYR A 731 -1.29 19.04 -11.30
N VAL A 732 -1.52 19.12 -10.00
CA VAL A 732 -1.83 18.00 -9.10
C VAL A 732 -3.01 18.36 -8.20
N ASP A 733 -3.42 17.42 -7.34
CA ASP A 733 -4.56 17.56 -6.44
C ASP A 733 -4.52 18.89 -5.67
N GLY A 734 -5.65 19.60 -5.61
CA GLY A 734 -5.74 20.89 -4.93
C GLY A 734 -5.49 20.78 -3.42
N GLY A 735 -5.66 19.60 -2.83
CA GLY A 735 -5.53 19.32 -1.40
C GLY A 735 -4.12 19.56 -0.86
N PHE A 736 -3.11 19.53 -1.72
CA PHE A 736 -1.72 19.85 -1.35
C PHE A 736 -1.50 21.32 -1.00
N THR A 737 -2.35 22.23 -1.48
CA THR A 737 -2.23 23.67 -1.21
C THR A 737 -3.46 24.20 -0.47
N PHE A 738 -4.66 23.91 -0.99
CA PHE A 738 -5.94 24.27 -0.38
C PHE A 738 -6.95 23.13 -0.47
N ASN A 739 -7.02 22.31 0.60
CA ASN A 739 -8.02 21.25 0.69
C ASN A 739 -9.45 21.75 0.88
N LEU A 740 -9.62 22.92 1.51
CA LEU A 740 -10.91 23.57 1.70
C LEU A 740 -10.78 25.03 1.21
N PRO A 741 -11.10 25.30 -0.07
CA PRO A 741 -10.85 26.61 -0.67
C PRO A 741 -11.81 27.66 -0.10
N GLU A 742 -11.34 28.87 0.14
CA GLU A 742 -12.17 29.97 0.64
C GLU A 742 -11.95 31.23 -0.20
N PHE A 743 -12.99 32.05 -0.33
CA PHE A 743 -12.93 33.30 -1.06
C PHE A 743 -12.63 34.46 -0.11
N SER A 744 -11.62 35.26 -0.43
CA SER A 744 -11.29 36.45 0.35
C SER A 744 -12.27 37.60 0.12
N ASP A 745 -12.97 37.61 -1.01
CA ASP A 745 -13.90 38.66 -1.44
C ASP A 745 -15.38 38.35 -1.11
N MET A 746 -15.67 37.17 -0.56
CA MET A 746 -17.04 36.71 -0.31
C MET A 746 -17.11 35.72 0.85
N THR A 747 -18.17 35.82 1.65
CA THR A 747 -18.49 34.87 2.72
C THR A 747 -18.63 33.45 2.14
N THR A 748 -17.86 32.52 2.68
CA THR A 748 -17.79 31.13 2.19
C THR A 748 -18.38 30.17 3.22
N LEU A 749 -19.47 29.50 2.85
CA LEU A 749 -20.02 28.37 3.59
C LEU A 749 -19.13 27.14 3.33
N THR A 750 -18.46 26.65 4.37
CA THR A 750 -17.46 25.58 4.24
C THR A 750 -18.00 24.23 4.72
N VAL A 751 -17.81 23.19 3.89
CA VAL A 751 -18.26 21.82 4.17
C VAL A 751 -17.10 20.85 4.10
N SER A 752 -16.92 20.04 5.15
CA SER A 752 -15.86 19.05 5.25
C SER A 752 -16.39 17.74 5.81
N THR A 753 -15.96 16.62 5.22
CA THR A 753 -16.21 15.27 5.78
C THR A 753 -15.40 15.01 7.05
N PHE A 754 -14.35 15.80 7.27
CA PHE A 754 -13.50 15.76 8.46
C PHE A 754 -13.88 16.89 9.41
N SER A 755 -14.10 16.57 10.68
CA SER A 755 -14.36 17.56 11.71
C SER A 755 -13.14 18.49 11.89
N GLY A 756 -13.36 19.75 12.23
CA GLY A 756 -12.28 20.70 12.42
C GLY A 756 -12.75 22.14 12.28
N SER A 757 -12.22 22.83 11.28
CA SER A 757 -12.46 24.27 11.05
C SER A 757 -13.62 24.60 10.10
N ALA A 758 -14.18 23.60 9.41
CA ALA A 758 -15.34 23.79 8.54
C ALA A 758 -16.61 24.05 9.36
N MET A 759 -17.56 24.79 8.78
CA MET A 759 -18.84 25.10 9.43
C MET A 759 -19.76 23.88 9.48
N ILE A 760 -19.83 23.14 8.37
CA ILE A 760 -20.62 21.91 8.27
C ILE A 760 -19.63 20.75 8.21
N ALA A 761 -19.57 20.00 9.30
CA ALA A 761 -18.76 18.81 9.43
C ALA A 761 -19.34 17.89 10.53
N PRO A 762 -18.96 16.61 10.55
CA PRO A 762 -19.41 15.67 11.58
C PRO A 762 -19.05 16.14 12.99
N LYS A 763 -20.06 16.32 13.85
CA LYS A 763 -19.90 16.64 15.28
C LYS A 763 -19.58 15.36 16.07
N TRP A 764 -18.55 15.39 16.93
CA TRP A 764 -18.16 14.26 17.83
C TRP A 764 -18.35 14.65 19.30
N PRO A 765 -18.83 13.75 20.20
CA PRO A 765 -19.18 12.34 19.99
C PRO A 765 -20.67 12.11 19.69
N LEU A 766 -20.97 10.94 19.11
CA LEU A 766 -22.31 10.41 18.94
C LEU A 766 -23.05 10.37 20.29
N ALA A 767 -24.02 11.26 20.48
CA ALA A 767 -24.89 11.31 21.67
C ALA A 767 -25.84 10.10 21.79
N SER A 768 -25.85 9.17 20.83
CA SER A 768 -26.79 8.05 20.82
C SER A 768 -26.25 6.71 21.33
N GLN A 769 -24.95 6.53 21.63
CA GLN A 769 -24.43 5.19 21.95
C GLN A 769 -23.24 5.04 22.94
N ARG A 770 -22.89 6.03 23.78
CA ARG A 770 -21.84 5.79 24.82
C ARG A 770 -22.12 6.43 26.18
N ASN A 771 -21.59 5.78 27.21
CA ASN A 771 -21.74 6.12 28.62
C ASN A 771 -21.02 7.45 28.94
N LYS A 772 -21.59 8.27 29.83
CA LYS A 772 -21.08 9.63 30.16
C LYS A 772 -19.63 9.62 30.66
N ASP A 773 -19.17 8.53 31.27
CA ASP A 773 -17.82 8.41 31.83
C ASP A 773 -16.72 8.17 30.78
N GLU A 774 -17.05 7.56 29.63
CA GLU A 774 -16.10 7.42 28.51
C GLU A 774 -15.88 8.76 27.80
N ILE A 775 -16.93 9.58 27.71
CA ILE A 775 -16.90 10.92 27.11
C ILE A 775 -15.94 11.83 27.88
N LEU A 776 -15.98 11.81 29.21
CA LEU A 776 -15.07 12.61 30.07
C LEU A 776 -13.60 12.19 29.98
N THR A 777 -13.34 10.91 29.69
CA THR A 777 -11.98 10.37 29.59
C THR A 777 -11.35 10.67 28.22
N GLU A 778 -12.16 10.73 27.15
CA GLU A 778 -11.73 11.10 25.79
C GLU A 778 -11.70 12.62 25.55
N PHE A 779 -12.54 13.41 26.25
CA PHE A 779 -12.53 14.88 26.16
C PHE A 779 -11.16 15.46 26.54
N LYS A 780 -10.46 14.82 27.49
CA LYS A 780 -9.12 15.22 27.94
C LYS A 780 -8.01 14.92 26.91
N SER A 781 -8.26 14.14 25.85
CA SER A 781 -7.27 13.83 24.80
C SER A 781 -7.49 14.61 23.48
N SER A 782 -8.52 15.49 23.43
CA SER A 782 -9.16 15.92 22.18
C SER A 782 -8.76 17.30 21.60
N SER A 783 -7.68 17.94 22.04
CA SER A 783 -7.33 19.30 21.59
C SER A 783 -6.29 19.39 20.46
N THR A 784 -5.80 18.27 19.93
CA THR A 784 -4.79 18.26 18.86
C THR A 784 -5.43 18.46 17.48
N LYS A 785 -4.98 19.46 16.72
CA LYS A 785 -5.39 19.74 15.34
C LYS A 785 -4.23 19.51 14.36
N ILE A 786 -4.54 19.05 13.15
CA ILE A 786 -3.58 18.83 12.06
C ILE A 786 -3.98 19.71 10.87
N GLY A 787 -3.00 20.36 10.25
CA GLY A 787 -3.19 21.15 9.03
C GLY A 787 -3.09 20.29 7.76
N LEU A 788 -4.06 20.43 6.86
CA LEU A 788 -4.00 19.95 5.47
C LEU A 788 -4.18 21.15 4.52
N GLY A 789 -3.08 21.63 3.94
CA GLY A 789 -3.05 22.96 3.34
C GLY A 789 -3.36 24.02 4.41
N LYS A 790 -4.36 24.88 4.19
CA LYS A 790 -4.86 25.80 5.22
C LYS A 790 -6.04 25.28 6.06
N GLN A 791 -6.53 24.06 5.79
CA GLN A 791 -7.63 23.48 6.56
C GLN A 791 -7.10 22.88 7.88
N GLN A 792 -7.73 23.19 9.01
CA GLN A 792 -7.46 22.55 10.30
C GLN A 792 -8.46 21.42 10.53
N ILE A 793 -7.95 20.21 10.81
CA ILE A 793 -8.71 18.98 11.06
C ILE A 793 -8.42 18.49 12.48
N SER A 794 -9.45 18.09 13.22
CA SER A 794 -9.29 17.58 14.59
C SER A 794 -8.71 16.15 14.58
N LEU A 795 -7.74 15.86 15.44
CA LEU A 795 -7.18 14.52 15.59
C LEU A 795 -8.00 13.70 16.59
N HIS A 796 -9.04 13.03 16.12
CA HIS A 796 -9.81 12.06 16.90
C HIS A 796 -10.21 10.83 16.08
N TRP A 797 -10.74 9.79 16.75
CA TRP A 797 -11.00 8.49 16.16
C TRP A 797 -11.87 8.55 14.89
N TYR A 798 -12.95 9.34 14.91
CA TYR A 798 -13.79 9.50 13.72
C TYR A 798 -13.01 10.03 12.50
N ASN A 799 -12.20 11.09 12.62
CA ASN A 799 -11.43 11.60 11.48
C ASN A 799 -10.37 10.62 10.98
N LEU A 800 -9.78 9.82 11.89
CA LEU A 800 -8.88 8.73 11.50
C LEU A 800 -9.63 7.63 10.70
N SER A 801 -10.83 7.27 11.14
CA SER A 801 -11.71 6.32 10.44
C SER A 801 -12.15 6.84 9.07
N ALA A 802 -12.51 8.13 8.99
CA ALA A 802 -12.87 8.80 7.75
C ALA A 802 -11.69 8.88 6.78
N ALA A 803 -10.47 9.16 7.28
CA ALA A 803 -9.27 9.22 6.45
C ALA A 803 -8.89 7.85 5.88
N SER A 804 -9.07 6.78 6.67
CA SER A 804 -8.93 5.41 6.17
C SER A 804 -9.98 5.09 5.11
N SER A 805 -11.24 5.47 5.35
CA SER A 805 -12.36 5.21 4.43
C SER A 805 -12.26 6.01 3.13
N ALA A 806 -11.63 7.19 3.17
CA ALA A 806 -11.36 8.03 2.01
C ALA A 806 -10.45 7.36 0.98
N ILE A 807 -9.66 6.37 1.42
CA ILE A 807 -8.71 5.59 0.62
C ILE A 807 -9.25 4.17 0.34
N HIS A 808 -9.88 3.56 1.35
CA HIS A 808 -10.46 2.23 1.31
C HIS A 808 -11.97 2.33 1.59
N PRO A 809 -12.81 2.51 0.56
CA PRO A 809 -14.24 2.71 0.77
C PRO A 809 -14.88 1.50 1.49
N PRO A 810 -15.77 1.73 2.47
CA PRO A 810 -16.70 0.70 2.92
C PRO A 810 -17.69 0.36 1.79
N SER A 811 -18.50 -0.70 1.97
CA SER A 811 -19.57 -1.03 1.02
C SER A 811 -20.54 0.14 0.83
N SER A 812 -21.32 0.13 -0.25
CA SER A 812 -22.36 1.12 -0.52
C SER A 812 -23.30 1.34 0.66
N MET A 813 -23.64 0.28 1.40
CA MET A 813 -24.44 0.37 2.63
C MET A 813 -23.73 1.13 3.76
N GLY A 814 -22.43 0.89 3.96
CA GLY A 814 -21.63 1.63 4.94
C GLY A 814 -21.44 3.09 4.53
N LEU A 815 -21.17 3.36 3.25
CA LEU A 815 -21.09 4.72 2.71
C LEU A 815 -22.39 5.49 2.86
N LYS A 816 -23.54 4.83 2.65
CA LYS A 816 -24.85 5.44 2.87
C LYS A 816 -25.05 5.80 4.34
N LYS A 817 -24.93 4.82 5.23
CA LYS A 817 -25.23 5.00 6.65
C LYS A 817 -24.28 5.97 7.34
N ASP A 818 -22.98 5.82 7.13
CA ASP A 818 -21.98 6.50 7.93
C ASP A 818 -21.61 7.89 7.37
N TYR A 819 -21.90 8.15 6.10
CA TYR A 819 -21.52 9.40 5.43
C TYR A 819 -22.70 10.12 4.79
N TYR A 820 -23.48 9.49 3.91
CA TYR A 820 -24.61 10.16 3.25
C TYR A 820 -25.66 10.63 4.27
N ASP A 821 -26.17 9.72 5.10
CA ASP A 821 -27.20 10.04 6.08
C ASP A 821 -26.66 11.07 7.09
N ARG A 822 -25.39 10.92 7.50
CA ARG A 822 -24.71 11.87 8.39
C ARG A 822 -24.59 13.27 7.80
N GLY A 823 -24.20 13.39 6.53
CA GLY A 823 -24.10 14.68 5.86
C GLY A 823 -25.46 15.37 5.70
N TYR A 824 -26.52 14.58 5.52
CA TYR A 824 -27.89 15.11 5.54
C TYR A 824 -28.24 15.68 6.92
N GLU A 825 -27.98 14.92 7.98
CA GLU A 825 -28.23 15.31 9.37
C GLU A 825 -27.44 16.55 9.78
N ASP A 826 -26.12 16.59 9.55
CA ASP A 826 -25.27 17.73 9.93
C ASP A 826 -25.71 19.01 9.22
N MET A 827 -26.13 18.92 7.95
CA MET A 827 -26.66 20.06 7.23
C MET A 827 -28.02 20.50 7.77
N LYS A 828 -28.87 19.54 8.15
CA LYS A 828 -30.19 19.84 8.72
C LYS A 828 -30.04 20.56 10.05
N GLU A 829 -29.18 20.03 10.93
CA GLU A 829 -28.83 20.64 12.21
C GLU A 829 -28.26 22.06 12.02
N PHE A 830 -27.34 22.25 11.06
CA PHE A 830 -26.82 23.57 10.73
C PHE A 830 -27.92 24.56 10.29
N LEU A 831 -28.88 24.12 9.47
CA LEU A 831 -29.99 24.96 9.04
C LEU A 831 -30.93 25.30 10.20
N GLU A 832 -31.22 24.34 11.08
CA GLU A 832 -32.11 24.51 12.23
C GLU A 832 -31.51 25.41 13.32
N GLU A 833 -30.27 25.13 13.74
CA GLU A 833 -29.55 25.88 14.78
C GLU A 833 -29.42 27.37 14.44
N ASN A 834 -29.34 27.69 13.15
CA ASN A 834 -29.13 29.06 12.66
C ASN A 834 -30.41 29.70 12.09
N ALA A 835 -31.55 29.00 12.13
CA ALA A 835 -32.82 29.43 11.55
C ALA A 835 -32.72 29.78 10.05
N PHE A 836 -31.96 28.98 9.30
CA PHE A 836 -31.77 29.10 7.85
C PHE A 836 -32.63 28.13 7.03
N ASN A 837 -33.47 27.32 7.67
CA ASN A 837 -34.39 26.44 6.98
C ASN A 837 -35.56 27.24 6.33
N ASP A 838 -36.18 26.63 5.32
CA ASP A 838 -37.22 27.28 4.52
C ASP A 838 -38.50 27.58 5.34
N GLU A 839 -38.77 26.82 6.42
CA GLU A 839 -39.90 27.05 7.33
C GLU A 839 -39.70 28.34 8.15
N CYS A 840 -38.52 28.56 8.70
CA CYS A 840 -38.16 29.78 9.42
C CYS A 840 -38.24 31.01 8.51
N GLU A 841 -37.82 30.91 7.26
CA GLU A 841 -37.96 32.01 6.29
C GLU A 841 -39.43 32.28 5.94
N LEU A 842 -40.25 31.24 5.79
CA LEU A 842 -41.70 31.41 5.59
C LEU A 842 -42.34 32.12 6.79
N ILE A 843 -42.00 31.73 8.01
CA ILE A 843 -42.45 32.38 9.26
C ILE A 843 -41.97 33.84 9.31
N GLN A 844 -40.70 34.12 8.98
CA GLN A 844 -40.18 35.50 8.96
C GLN A 844 -40.83 36.34 7.86
N LYS A 845 -41.10 35.79 6.68
CA LYS A 845 -41.87 36.48 5.63
C LYS A 845 -43.29 36.76 6.10
N LEU A 846 -43.99 35.79 6.68
CA LEU A 846 -45.34 36.00 7.22
C LEU A 846 -45.34 37.08 8.32
N ALA A 847 -44.38 37.05 9.25
CA ALA A 847 -44.22 38.07 10.30
C ALA A 847 -43.88 39.47 9.76
N ARG A 848 -43.25 39.58 8.58
CA ARG A 848 -42.99 40.86 7.89
C ARG A 848 -44.19 41.35 7.07
N THR A 849 -45.07 40.45 6.63
CA THR A 849 -46.19 40.76 5.73
C THR A 849 -47.49 41.02 6.49
N GLU A 850 -47.69 40.34 7.61
CA GLU A 850 -48.80 40.56 8.53
C GLU A 850 -48.20 41.01 9.86
N GLY A 851 -48.64 42.16 10.40
CA GLY A 851 -48.12 42.76 11.63
C GLY A 851 -48.41 41.97 12.91
N PHE A 852 -48.05 40.69 12.95
CA PHE A 852 -48.19 39.81 14.10
C PHE A 852 -47.17 40.19 15.18
N LYS A 853 -47.67 40.72 16.29
CA LYS A 853 -46.93 40.79 17.56
C LYS A 853 -46.89 39.40 18.17
N PHE A 854 -45.71 38.81 18.29
CA PHE A 854 -45.51 37.67 19.19
C PHE A 854 -45.82 38.12 20.63
N LEU A 855 -46.77 37.46 21.29
CA LEU A 855 -46.96 37.59 22.74
C LEU A 855 -45.79 36.86 23.44
N PRO A 856 -45.19 37.45 24.49
CA PRO A 856 -44.13 36.79 25.23
C PRO A 856 -44.71 35.56 25.95
N MET A 857 -44.04 34.41 25.83
CA MET A 857 -44.30 33.27 26.71
C MET A 857 -43.75 33.63 28.09
N GLU A 858 -44.64 34.03 29.00
CA GLU A 858 -44.38 33.91 30.44
C GLU A 858 -44.68 32.47 30.88
N ASP A 859 -43.82 31.98 31.75
CA ASP A 859 -43.90 30.71 32.45
C ASP A 859 -45.28 30.50 33.08
N GLU A 860 -46.07 29.54 32.60
CA GLU A 860 -47.08 28.93 33.46
C GLU A 860 -47.20 27.41 33.25
N VAL A 861 -47.18 26.77 34.40
CA VAL A 861 -47.24 25.34 34.69
C VAL A 861 -48.65 24.80 34.43
N SER A 862 -48.70 23.54 34.01
CA SER A 862 -49.85 22.60 34.06
C SER A 862 -51.01 22.82 33.08
N ALA A 863 -51.20 21.88 32.15
CA ALA A 863 -52.29 20.90 32.21
C ALA A 863 -52.43 20.13 30.88
N LYS A 864 -52.48 18.80 31.01
CA LYS A 864 -53.24 17.78 30.27
C LYS A 864 -53.55 17.94 28.76
N GLU A 865 -53.23 16.85 28.05
CA GLU A 865 -54.01 16.17 26.99
C GLU A 865 -54.82 17.04 26.01
N ASN A 866 -54.28 17.20 24.79
CA ASN A 866 -54.85 16.64 23.55
C ASN A 866 -53.86 16.79 22.40
#